data_AF-A0AA34X0X2-F1
#
_entry.id   AF-A0AA34X0X2-F1
#
_cell.length_a   1.000
_cell.length_b   1.000
_cell.length_c   1.000
_cell.angle_alpha   90.00
_cell.angle_beta   90.00
_cell.angle_gamma   90.00
#
_symmetry.space_group_name_H-M   'P 1'
#
loop_
_entity.id
_entity.type
_entity.pdbx_description
1 polymer ?
#
loop_
_entity_poly.entity_id
_entity_poly.type
_entity_poly.pdbx_seq_one_letter_code
_entity_poly.pdbx_strand_id
1 'polypeptide(L)'
;MSDDDHNRVPNWYREIFPAGPSDGFYQKMGYHAASFVDRGSDRLIVSFDNLSDAGNPYLDVQPWAAKFVQDHGWSHLGIYSRGPSWYRDARVNAFFDDLRDRKFFARFKSVTFTGTSMGGFAALAYSNHAPGSIVMALSPQSTLDLKKVPWENRFTKAQGFDWTLPYSDAAKTISKAQKIYVLYDHFLENDRKQVERLKSDKIIPLKGFGLGHKTAVLLRRMEMLKPVMEKALTGTLTQQDFYSMIRNRKDLLLYRKVMEAHLIARGKDHRVPALQNSFRARRRKLAAAVAATSDPKASSDPVPVVTVEAKIKPKIVATRSTPSSIRHPGGNAWMIEERDGVIRYMSDCYADRVIGFEDRDGITLAQTPEVVLGHIAFGGAPSSDRPTPQDFRYHVVDAQLNGTGRTAAARAMGIATNLVKDAHKRGLRTVIATDVLKAGVTMTEAMPDGPLFDRLDDSLSTAVDALEAWDKTLFVDRIALRLLTGAPDTTQAEAASHYVHTARALQRAIPTVTGQKSFPKVVISQTFGTRTDGRSAVALAEGMLDLDNPAAGFIVATPTYPFALMDGMPATLDGSAQMLVDELEARAVAEVQQGREWRCPSLRYALIRGTEITAEFTAMTDLILEDGDHGFRIHDGDAIIMPEVKEVNGTTVTLTCDKACQTKDAYLTYAWGMTATDDSPYPANIGVIRDCWEAQSVSDPKSVLHRYALSGRVKLVEAKDG
;
A
#
# COMPACT_ATOMS: atom_id res chain seq x y z
N MET A 1 15.72 -18.62 -15.11
CA MET A 1 16.50 -18.60 -16.37
C MET A 1 17.95 -18.29 -16.02
N SER A 2 18.92 -19.01 -16.60
CA SER A 2 20.35 -18.81 -16.31
C SER A 2 20.89 -17.55 -16.99
N ASP A 3 22.07 -17.06 -16.59
CA ASP A 3 22.76 -15.92 -17.23
C ASP A 3 22.99 -16.12 -18.75
N ASP A 4 22.97 -17.35 -19.25
CA ASP A 4 23.05 -17.69 -20.69
C ASP A 4 21.81 -17.28 -21.49
N ASP A 5 20.65 -17.10 -20.86
CA ASP A 5 19.41 -16.67 -21.55
C ASP A 5 19.46 -15.19 -21.96
N HIS A 6 20.28 -14.38 -21.28
CA HIS A 6 20.33 -12.92 -21.43
C HIS A 6 21.13 -12.42 -22.64
N ASN A 7 21.90 -13.30 -23.30
CA ASN A 7 22.70 -13.00 -24.49
C ASN A 7 22.15 -13.65 -25.78
N ARG A 8 20.91 -14.13 -25.77
CA ARG A 8 20.29 -14.72 -26.96
C ARG A 8 20.02 -13.64 -28.01
N VAL A 9 20.37 -13.94 -29.27
CA VAL A 9 19.95 -13.11 -30.41
C VAL A 9 18.43 -13.14 -30.56
N PRO A 10 17.78 -12.01 -30.93
CA PRO A 10 16.34 -11.96 -31.06
C PRO A 10 15.73 -12.98 -32.02
N ASN A 11 14.51 -13.42 -31.76
CA ASN A 11 13.79 -14.37 -32.60
C ASN A 11 13.61 -13.85 -34.03
N TRP A 12 13.29 -12.56 -34.20
CA TRP A 12 13.18 -11.96 -35.54
C TRP A 12 14.51 -12.02 -36.30
N TYR A 13 15.66 -11.93 -35.61
CA TYR A 13 16.97 -12.04 -36.23
C TYR A 13 17.21 -13.47 -36.74
N ARG A 14 16.73 -14.48 -36.01
CA ARG A 14 16.79 -15.89 -36.42
C ARG A 14 15.89 -16.23 -37.62
N GLU A 15 14.97 -15.35 -37.99
CA GLU A 15 14.09 -15.56 -39.15
C GLU A 15 14.64 -14.96 -40.43
N ILE A 16 15.50 -13.94 -40.34
CA ILE A 16 16.03 -13.21 -41.49
C ILE A 16 17.41 -13.76 -41.92
N PHE A 17 17.71 -13.68 -43.21
CA PHE A 17 19.01 -14.11 -43.76
C PHE A 17 20.18 -13.33 -43.12
N PRO A 18 21.31 -13.98 -42.76
CA PRO A 18 21.67 -15.38 -43.00
C PRO A 18 21.24 -16.36 -41.90
N ALA A 19 20.66 -15.90 -40.78
CA ALA A 19 20.32 -16.77 -39.65
C ALA A 19 19.02 -17.56 -39.88
N GLY A 20 18.12 -17.05 -40.73
CA GLY A 20 16.90 -17.72 -41.17
C GLY A 20 16.66 -17.58 -42.68
N PRO A 21 15.58 -18.19 -43.20
CA PRO A 21 15.31 -18.26 -44.63
C PRO A 21 14.59 -17.03 -45.21
N SER A 22 14.15 -16.08 -44.37
CA SER A 22 13.31 -14.96 -44.81
C SER A 22 14.14 -13.74 -45.20
N ASP A 23 13.60 -12.90 -46.08
CA ASP A 23 14.12 -11.55 -46.28
C ASP A 23 13.75 -10.65 -45.09
N GLY A 24 14.52 -9.59 -44.88
CA GLY A 24 14.27 -8.65 -43.79
C GLY A 24 15.36 -7.62 -43.61
N PHE A 25 15.18 -6.74 -42.62
CA PHE A 25 16.20 -5.76 -42.25
C PHE A 25 16.07 -5.32 -40.79
N TYR A 26 17.16 -4.75 -40.26
CA TYR A 26 17.15 -3.96 -39.04
C TYR A 26 17.74 -2.58 -39.33
N GLN A 27 17.04 -1.52 -38.92
CA GLN A 27 17.48 -0.14 -39.14
C GLN A 27 17.39 0.66 -37.84
N LYS A 28 18.53 1.16 -37.37
CA LYS A 28 18.60 2.06 -36.21
C LYS A 28 18.29 3.51 -36.62
N MET A 29 17.49 4.20 -35.82
CA MET A 29 17.06 5.58 -36.00
C MET A 29 17.20 6.34 -34.68
N GLY A 30 18.43 6.63 -34.27
CA GLY A 30 18.68 7.28 -32.98
C GLY A 30 18.33 6.39 -31.79
N TYR A 31 17.33 6.81 -31.00
CA TYR A 31 16.77 6.05 -29.88
C TYR A 31 15.67 5.08 -30.30
N HIS A 32 15.37 5.01 -31.60
CA HIS A 32 14.41 4.08 -32.19
C HIS A 32 15.13 3.08 -33.07
N ALA A 33 14.43 2.01 -33.41
CA ALA A 33 14.85 1.10 -34.45
C ALA A 33 13.62 0.53 -35.16
N ALA A 34 13.84 -0.12 -36.29
CA ALA A 34 12.86 -0.94 -36.97
C ALA A 34 13.46 -2.31 -37.27
N SER A 35 12.68 -3.37 -37.09
CA SER A 35 12.98 -4.70 -37.63
C SER A 35 11.87 -5.09 -38.58
N PHE A 36 12.24 -5.68 -39.70
CA PHE A 36 11.32 -6.18 -40.69
C PHE A 36 11.62 -7.65 -40.98
N VAL A 37 10.59 -8.50 -40.91
CA VAL A 37 10.64 -9.91 -41.32
C VAL A 37 9.58 -10.13 -42.40
N ASP A 38 10.03 -10.56 -43.57
CA ASP A 38 9.18 -10.85 -44.73
C ASP A 38 8.67 -12.29 -44.69
N ARG A 39 7.42 -12.48 -44.27
CA ARG A 39 6.74 -13.79 -44.29
C ARG A 39 5.76 -13.91 -45.46
N GLY A 40 5.85 -13.00 -46.45
CA GLY A 40 5.00 -12.95 -47.63
C GLY A 40 4.14 -11.69 -47.73
N SER A 41 3.42 -11.57 -48.85
CA SER A 41 2.70 -10.35 -49.26
C SER A 41 1.23 -10.30 -48.85
N ASP A 42 0.71 -11.30 -48.13
CA ASP A 42 -0.71 -11.35 -47.77
C ASP A 42 -1.07 -10.25 -46.75
N ARG A 43 -0.30 -10.13 -45.67
CA ARG A 43 -0.53 -9.13 -44.62
C ARG A 43 0.78 -8.63 -44.02
N LEU A 44 0.87 -7.32 -43.86
CA LEU A 44 1.90 -6.64 -43.06
C LEU A 44 1.28 -6.11 -41.77
N ILE A 45 1.85 -6.49 -40.63
CA ILE A 45 1.58 -5.84 -39.35
C ILE A 45 2.71 -4.87 -39.06
N VAL A 46 2.35 -3.61 -38.79
CA VAL A 46 3.26 -2.57 -38.30
C VAL A 46 2.96 -2.35 -36.82
N SER A 47 3.86 -2.76 -35.94
CA SER A 47 3.66 -2.63 -34.49
C SER A 47 4.58 -1.58 -33.90
N PHE A 48 4.11 -0.92 -32.86
CA PHE A 48 4.90 0.03 -32.09
C PHE A 48 5.00 -0.41 -30.64
N ASP A 49 6.20 -0.43 -30.10
CA ASP A 49 6.44 -0.65 -28.68
C ASP A 49 5.63 0.32 -27.82
N ASN A 50 5.20 -0.23 -26.68
CA ASN A 50 4.54 0.53 -25.63
C ASN A 50 5.57 1.07 -24.63
N LEU A 51 5.09 1.79 -23.62
CA LEU A 51 5.97 2.39 -22.62
C LEU A 51 6.71 1.37 -21.74
N SER A 52 6.12 0.20 -21.46
CA SER A 52 6.76 -0.85 -20.65
C SER A 52 7.85 -1.62 -21.40
N ASP A 53 7.69 -1.80 -22.71
CA ASP A 53 8.70 -2.43 -23.56
C ASP A 53 9.81 -1.44 -23.97
N ALA A 54 9.51 -0.13 -23.88
CA ALA A 54 10.42 0.92 -24.27
C ALA A 54 11.57 1.09 -23.26
N GLY A 55 12.77 0.59 -23.60
CA GLY A 55 13.97 0.71 -22.76
C GLY A 55 14.55 -0.61 -22.26
N ASN A 56 14.09 -1.76 -22.78
CA ASN A 56 14.69 -3.07 -22.51
C ASN A 56 16.22 -3.04 -22.71
N PRO A 57 17.04 -3.34 -21.67
CA PRO A 57 18.49 -3.27 -21.75
C PRO A 57 19.14 -4.53 -22.36
N TYR A 58 18.38 -5.61 -22.57
CA TYR A 58 18.88 -6.91 -23.01
C TYR A 58 19.08 -7.00 -24.52
N LEU A 59 19.87 -7.97 -24.98
CA LEU A 59 20.14 -8.18 -26.41
C LEU A 59 18.94 -8.79 -27.16
N ASP A 60 18.09 -9.56 -26.48
CA ASP A 60 16.88 -10.19 -27.04
C ASP A 60 15.68 -9.21 -27.07
N VAL A 61 15.80 -8.09 -27.78
CA VAL A 61 14.70 -7.13 -27.93
C VAL A 61 13.70 -7.63 -28.97
N GLN A 62 12.46 -7.87 -28.53
CA GLN A 62 11.33 -8.28 -29.37
C GLN A 62 10.38 -7.09 -29.61
N PRO A 63 9.92 -6.87 -30.86
CA PRO A 63 8.93 -5.83 -31.11
C PRO A 63 7.56 -6.25 -30.54
N TRP A 64 6.75 -5.27 -30.15
CA TRP A 64 5.41 -5.55 -29.61
C TRP A 64 4.59 -6.47 -30.55
N ALA A 65 3.88 -7.44 -29.98
CA ALA A 65 3.12 -8.46 -30.69
C ALA A 65 3.90 -9.44 -31.61
N ALA A 66 5.24 -9.44 -31.60
CA ALA A 66 6.07 -10.27 -32.49
C ALA A 66 5.64 -11.74 -32.55
N LYS A 67 5.54 -12.40 -31.39
CA LYS A 67 5.14 -13.81 -31.35
C LYS A 67 3.75 -14.04 -31.95
N PHE A 68 2.78 -13.16 -31.66
CA PHE A 68 1.43 -13.29 -32.20
C PHE A 68 1.44 -13.18 -33.73
N VAL A 69 2.19 -12.21 -34.28
CA VAL A 69 2.30 -11.99 -35.72
C VAL A 69 3.03 -13.17 -36.40
N GLN A 70 4.08 -13.67 -35.76
CA GLN A 70 4.83 -14.84 -36.20
C GLN A 70 3.96 -16.11 -36.23
N ASP A 71 3.20 -16.37 -35.18
CA ASP A 71 2.31 -17.55 -35.08
C ASP A 71 1.24 -17.57 -36.19
N HIS A 72 0.89 -16.42 -36.77
CA HIS A 72 -0.04 -16.30 -37.91
C HIS A 72 0.66 -16.28 -39.28
N GLY A 73 2.00 -16.34 -39.33
CA GLY A 73 2.77 -16.30 -40.57
C GLY A 73 2.69 -14.95 -41.31
N TRP A 74 2.39 -13.85 -40.62
CA TRP A 74 2.28 -12.53 -41.26
C TRP A 74 3.63 -11.80 -41.30
N SER A 75 3.82 -10.97 -42.32
CA SER A 75 4.98 -10.07 -42.38
C SER A 75 4.90 -9.05 -41.25
N HIS A 76 6.04 -8.73 -40.64
CA HIS A 76 6.08 -7.89 -39.44
C HIS A 76 7.11 -6.78 -39.59
N LEU A 77 6.67 -5.52 -39.49
CA LEU A 77 7.52 -4.35 -39.30
C LEU A 77 7.36 -3.85 -37.85
N GLY A 78 8.29 -4.22 -36.99
CA GLY A 78 8.30 -3.81 -35.59
C GLY A 78 9.10 -2.53 -35.37
N ILE A 79 8.49 -1.52 -34.76
CA ILE A 79 9.14 -0.24 -34.44
C ILE A 79 9.41 -0.15 -32.94
N TYR A 80 10.68 0.00 -32.60
CA TYR A 80 11.17 0.04 -31.24
C TYR A 80 11.36 1.47 -30.74
N SER A 81 11.23 1.67 -29.43
CA SER A 81 11.57 2.93 -28.77
C SER A 81 12.42 2.66 -27.53
N ARG A 82 13.54 3.36 -27.37
CA ARG A 82 14.34 3.33 -26.13
C ARG A 82 13.90 4.48 -25.22
N GLY A 83 12.78 4.28 -24.52
CA GLY A 83 12.17 5.23 -23.58
C GLY A 83 10.87 5.90 -24.06
N PRO A 84 10.29 6.81 -23.25
CA PRO A 84 8.97 7.44 -23.44
C PRO A 84 8.95 8.52 -24.54
N SER A 85 9.40 8.21 -25.75
CA SER A 85 9.64 9.20 -26.81
C SER A 85 8.39 9.67 -27.56
N TRP A 86 7.27 8.92 -27.48
CA TRP A 86 6.11 9.10 -28.37
C TRP A 86 6.46 9.10 -29.86
N TYR A 87 7.58 8.45 -30.23
CA TYR A 87 8.08 8.42 -31.61
C TYR A 87 8.28 9.82 -32.20
N ARG A 88 8.61 10.78 -31.32
CA ARG A 88 8.89 12.18 -31.66
C ARG A 88 10.37 12.34 -32.01
N ASP A 89 10.71 11.92 -33.22
CA ASP A 89 12.06 12.04 -33.78
C ASP A 89 11.97 12.17 -35.30
N ALA A 90 12.64 13.18 -35.88
CA ALA A 90 12.60 13.42 -37.32
C ALA A 90 13.14 12.23 -38.15
N ARG A 91 14.00 11.39 -37.57
CA ARG A 91 14.52 10.18 -38.24
C ARG A 91 13.45 9.10 -38.40
N VAL A 92 12.52 9.00 -37.45
CA VAL A 92 11.38 8.07 -37.57
C VAL A 92 10.43 8.55 -38.66
N ASN A 93 10.18 9.87 -38.75
CA ASN A 93 9.41 10.46 -39.84
C ASN A 93 10.03 10.14 -41.21
N ALA A 94 11.33 10.41 -41.37
CA ALA A 94 12.06 10.16 -42.61
C ALA A 94 12.04 8.68 -43.03
N PHE A 95 12.10 7.76 -42.06
CA PHE A 95 12.00 6.33 -42.32
C PHE A 95 10.63 5.94 -42.91
N PHE A 96 9.53 6.42 -42.33
CA PHE A 96 8.20 6.14 -42.86
C PHE A 96 7.94 6.83 -44.21
N ASP A 97 8.46 8.05 -44.40
CA ASP A 97 8.41 8.75 -45.68
C ASP A 97 9.14 7.96 -46.78
N ASP A 98 10.36 7.48 -46.49
CA ASP A 98 11.13 6.66 -47.42
C ASP A 98 10.45 5.32 -47.76
N LEU A 99 9.89 4.61 -46.78
CA LEU A 99 9.11 3.39 -47.03
C LEU A 99 7.90 3.67 -47.94
N ARG A 100 7.20 4.78 -47.73
CA ARG A 100 6.10 5.21 -48.62
C ARG A 100 6.62 5.47 -50.03
N ASP A 101 7.69 6.25 -50.17
CA ASP A 101 8.20 6.71 -51.46
C ASP A 101 8.76 5.56 -52.30
N ARG A 102 9.36 4.56 -51.64
CA ARG A 102 9.77 3.28 -52.26
C ARG A 102 8.62 2.29 -52.49
N LYS A 103 7.37 2.70 -52.23
CA LYS A 103 6.15 1.88 -52.36
C LYS A 103 6.19 0.57 -51.56
N PHE A 104 6.92 0.54 -50.44
CA PHE A 104 7.07 -0.65 -49.60
C PHE A 104 5.72 -1.21 -49.16
N PHE A 105 4.82 -0.35 -48.68
CA PHE A 105 3.51 -0.77 -48.19
C PHE A 105 2.59 -1.31 -49.29
N ALA A 106 2.73 -0.84 -50.53
CA ALA A 106 1.86 -1.20 -51.64
C ALA A 106 2.04 -2.65 -52.12
N ARG A 107 3.12 -3.33 -51.71
CA ARG A 107 3.38 -4.72 -52.07
C ARG A 107 2.55 -5.72 -51.25
N PHE A 108 1.88 -5.27 -50.18
CA PHE A 108 1.07 -6.13 -49.32
C PHE A 108 -0.43 -5.95 -49.61
N LYS A 109 -1.21 -7.04 -49.59
CA LYS A 109 -2.67 -6.95 -49.80
C LYS A 109 -3.38 -6.21 -48.67
N SER A 110 -2.86 -6.31 -47.44
CA SER A 110 -3.41 -5.62 -46.28
C SER A 110 -2.28 -5.16 -45.35
N VAL A 111 -2.36 -3.90 -44.90
CA VAL A 111 -1.43 -3.32 -43.93
C VAL A 111 -2.21 -2.92 -42.68
N THR A 112 -1.75 -3.34 -41.51
CA THR A 112 -2.36 -2.96 -40.24
C THR A 112 -1.35 -2.33 -39.30
N PHE A 113 -1.64 -1.11 -38.81
CA PHE A 113 -0.85 -0.45 -37.78
C PHE A 113 -1.45 -0.73 -36.40
N THR A 114 -0.61 -1.04 -35.41
CA THR A 114 -1.10 -1.34 -34.07
C THR A 114 -0.14 -0.98 -32.94
N GLY A 115 -0.70 -0.65 -31.79
CA GLY A 115 0.06 -0.39 -30.57
C GLY A 115 -0.83 0.05 -29.43
N THR A 116 -0.23 0.22 -28.25
CA THR A 116 -0.92 0.66 -27.04
C THR A 116 -0.30 1.91 -26.43
N SER A 117 -1.15 2.82 -25.95
CA SER A 117 -0.77 4.13 -25.38
C SER A 117 0.14 4.91 -26.33
N MET A 118 1.43 5.06 -25.99
CA MET A 118 2.47 5.61 -26.88
C MET A 118 2.51 4.97 -28.27
N GLY A 119 2.47 3.63 -28.34
CA GLY A 119 2.43 2.90 -29.61
C GLY A 119 1.08 3.05 -30.33
N GLY A 120 0.00 3.26 -29.58
CA GLY A 120 -1.33 3.56 -30.14
C GLY A 120 -1.37 4.93 -30.82
N PHE A 121 -0.71 5.93 -30.23
CA PHE A 121 -0.48 7.23 -30.88
C PHE A 121 0.28 7.05 -32.19
N ALA A 122 1.40 6.32 -32.18
CA ALA A 122 2.22 6.11 -33.38
C ALA A 122 1.48 5.34 -34.48
N ALA A 123 0.70 4.32 -34.11
CA ALA A 123 -0.14 3.59 -35.04
C ALA A 123 -1.14 4.52 -35.77
N LEU A 124 -1.75 5.47 -35.06
CA LEU A 124 -2.61 6.48 -35.69
C LEU A 124 -1.79 7.49 -36.51
N ALA A 125 -0.67 7.99 -35.96
CA ALA A 125 0.17 9.03 -36.55
C ALA A 125 0.75 8.63 -37.92
N TYR A 126 1.23 7.39 -38.03
CA TYR A 126 1.92 6.91 -39.22
C TYR A 126 1.02 6.15 -40.21
N SER A 127 -0.24 5.84 -39.86
CA SER A 127 -1.16 5.06 -40.71
C SER A 127 -1.33 5.60 -42.13
N ASN A 128 -1.34 6.92 -42.32
CA ASN A 128 -1.48 7.55 -43.64
C ASN A 128 -0.35 7.21 -44.65
N HIS A 129 0.78 6.64 -44.21
CA HIS A 129 1.85 6.18 -45.10
C HIS A 129 1.46 4.93 -45.91
N ALA A 130 0.47 4.16 -45.45
CA ALA A 130 -0.16 3.10 -46.21
C ALA A 130 -1.67 3.38 -46.39
N PRO A 131 -2.06 4.15 -47.42
CA PRO A 131 -3.47 4.40 -47.70
C PRO A 131 -4.25 3.09 -47.83
N GLY A 132 -5.43 3.02 -47.20
CA GLY A 132 -6.22 1.79 -47.10
C GLY A 132 -5.87 0.89 -45.92
N SER A 133 -4.95 1.29 -45.03
CA SER A 133 -4.58 0.48 -43.86
C SER A 133 -5.71 0.31 -42.85
N ILE A 134 -5.63 -0.76 -42.08
CA ILE A 134 -6.38 -0.91 -40.83
C ILE A 134 -5.53 -0.34 -39.68
N VAL A 135 -6.17 0.22 -38.66
CA VAL A 135 -5.49 0.69 -37.45
C VAL A 135 -6.16 0.07 -36.23
N MET A 136 -5.37 -0.51 -35.32
CA MET A 136 -5.83 -0.96 -34.01
C MET A 136 -5.04 -0.24 -32.91
N ALA A 137 -5.65 0.82 -32.36
CA ALA A 137 -5.06 1.68 -31.35
C ALA A 137 -5.70 1.43 -29.98
N LEU A 138 -4.88 0.97 -29.03
CA LEU A 138 -5.29 0.67 -27.66
C LEU A 138 -4.92 1.86 -26.76
N SER A 139 -5.90 2.44 -26.09
CA SER A 139 -5.81 3.62 -25.22
C SER A 139 -4.90 4.74 -25.75
N PRO A 140 -5.05 5.16 -27.02
CA PRO A 140 -4.10 6.07 -27.64
C PRO A 140 -4.26 7.50 -27.12
N GLN A 141 -3.16 8.25 -27.13
CA GLN A 141 -3.24 9.71 -27.19
C GLN A 141 -3.36 10.13 -28.66
N SER A 142 -4.04 11.24 -28.94
CA SER A 142 -4.08 11.82 -30.28
C SER A 142 -2.97 12.87 -30.49
N THR A 143 -2.49 13.50 -29.42
CA THR A 143 -1.26 14.31 -29.35
C THR A 143 -0.89 14.54 -27.89
N LEU A 144 0.35 14.93 -27.59
CA LEU A 144 0.72 15.54 -26.31
C LEU A 144 1.17 17.01 -26.45
N ASP A 145 0.91 17.65 -27.59
CA ASP A 145 1.09 19.09 -27.76
C ASP A 145 0.20 19.87 -26.78
N LEU A 146 0.81 20.48 -25.76
CA LEU A 146 0.11 21.21 -24.69
C LEU A 146 -0.73 22.38 -25.22
N LYS A 147 -0.43 22.93 -26.40
CA LYS A 147 -1.27 23.96 -27.03
C LYS A 147 -2.65 23.42 -27.43
N LYS A 148 -2.76 22.10 -27.65
CA LYS A 148 -3.99 21.42 -28.09
C LYS A 148 -4.64 20.61 -26.99
N VAL A 149 -3.85 20.07 -26.07
CA VAL A 149 -4.31 19.22 -24.96
C VAL A 149 -3.83 19.74 -23.61
N PRO A 150 -4.17 20.98 -23.21
CA PRO A 150 -3.70 21.57 -21.95
C PRO A 150 -4.16 20.81 -20.70
N TRP A 151 -5.20 19.97 -20.83
CA TRP A 151 -5.75 19.12 -19.78
C TRP A 151 -5.02 17.77 -19.64
N GLU A 152 -4.17 17.39 -20.59
CA GLU A 152 -3.42 16.14 -20.51
C GLU A 152 -2.20 16.36 -19.61
N ASN A 153 -2.12 15.65 -18.49
CA ASN A 153 -1.07 15.81 -17.48
C ASN A 153 -0.40 14.48 -17.09
N ARG A 154 -0.75 13.39 -17.78
CA ARG A 154 -0.27 12.03 -17.44
C ARG A 154 1.12 11.70 -17.99
N PHE A 155 1.58 12.43 -19.00
CA PHE A 155 2.80 12.12 -19.77
C PHE A 155 3.71 13.34 -19.91
N THR A 156 3.98 14.04 -18.79
CA THR A 156 4.69 15.33 -18.76
C THR A 156 6.08 15.29 -19.38
N LYS A 157 6.89 14.25 -19.10
CA LYS A 157 8.19 14.05 -19.76
C LYS A 157 8.07 14.03 -21.29
N ALA A 158 7.02 13.41 -21.82
CA ALA A 158 6.81 13.30 -23.26
C ALA A 158 6.24 14.58 -23.90
N GLN A 159 5.67 15.49 -23.10
CA GLN A 159 5.21 16.80 -23.58
C GLN A 159 6.37 17.74 -23.94
N GLY A 160 7.56 17.48 -23.40
CA GLY A 160 8.79 18.23 -23.72
C GLY A 160 9.44 17.87 -25.06
N PHE A 161 8.98 16.83 -25.76
CA PHE A 161 9.47 16.51 -27.11
C PHE A 161 8.99 17.54 -28.14
N ASP A 162 9.63 17.53 -29.31
CA ASP A 162 9.25 18.41 -30.41
C ASP A 162 7.92 17.95 -31.05
N TRP A 163 6.83 18.57 -30.63
CA TRP A 163 5.49 18.40 -31.20
C TRP A 163 5.21 19.28 -32.42
N THR A 164 6.23 20.00 -32.94
CA THR A 164 6.13 20.74 -34.21
C THR A 164 6.50 19.91 -35.43
N LEU A 165 7.23 18.80 -35.28
CA LEU A 165 7.59 17.92 -36.41
C LEU A 165 6.33 17.36 -37.11
N PRO A 166 6.45 16.86 -38.34
CA PRO A 166 5.38 16.10 -38.97
C PRO A 166 4.85 14.96 -38.08
N TYR A 167 3.60 14.57 -38.36
CA TYR A 167 2.92 13.45 -37.69
C TYR A 167 2.71 13.63 -36.17
N SER A 168 2.76 14.85 -35.64
CA SER A 168 2.50 15.17 -34.21
C SER A 168 1.06 15.01 -33.73
N ASP A 169 0.10 14.97 -34.66
CA ASP A 169 -1.31 15.09 -34.32
C ASP A 169 -2.12 14.08 -35.13
N ALA A 170 -2.42 12.96 -34.47
CA ALA A 170 -3.15 11.85 -35.06
C ALA A 170 -4.49 12.27 -35.68
N ALA A 171 -5.14 13.31 -35.13
CA ALA A 171 -6.37 13.85 -35.69
C ALA A 171 -6.23 14.34 -37.15
N LYS A 172 -5.00 14.62 -37.61
CA LYS A 172 -4.69 15.05 -38.98
C LYS A 172 -4.15 13.92 -39.87
N THR A 173 -3.80 12.76 -39.31
CA THR A 173 -3.01 11.72 -40.00
C THR A 173 -3.71 10.37 -40.13
N ILE A 174 -5.03 10.33 -39.91
CA ILE A 174 -5.84 9.10 -39.94
C ILE A 174 -6.78 9.01 -41.15
N SER A 175 -6.91 10.07 -41.93
CA SER A 175 -7.94 10.19 -42.99
C SER A 175 -7.82 9.17 -44.12
N LYS A 176 -6.61 8.64 -44.39
CA LYS A 176 -6.36 7.67 -45.46
C LYS A 176 -6.48 6.22 -45.01
N ALA A 177 -6.63 5.94 -43.71
CA ALA A 177 -6.92 4.59 -43.24
C ALA A 177 -8.26 4.10 -43.82
N GLN A 178 -8.45 2.78 -43.95
CA GLN A 178 -9.73 2.18 -44.32
C GLN A 178 -10.63 1.99 -43.09
N LYS A 179 -10.06 1.58 -41.96
CA LYS A 179 -10.80 1.23 -40.74
C LYS A 179 -9.93 1.47 -39.51
N ILE A 180 -10.47 2.11 -38.48
CA ILE A 180 -9.72 2.51 -37.28
C ILE A 180 -10.45 2.02 -36.03
N TYR A 181 -9.92 0.98 -35.40
CA TYR A 181 -10.38 0.53 -34.10
C TYR A 181 -9.69 1.33 -33.00
N VAL A 182 -10.48 1.97 -32.14
CA VAL A 182 -9.97 2.74 -31.00
C VAL A 182 -10.55 2.15 -29.72
N LEU A 183 -9.76 1.36 -29.00
CA LEU A 183 -10.13 0.83 -27.69
C LEU A 183 -9.70 1.80 -26.62
N TYR A 184 -10.61 2.23 -25.75
CA TYR A 184 -10.30 3.10 -24.62
C TYR A 184 -11.35 2.93 -23.52
N ASP A 185 -11.00 3.26 -22.28
CA ASP A 185 -12.01 3.35 -21.22
C ASP A 185 -12.71 4.71 -21.28
N HIS A 186 -14.00 4.68 -21.60
CA HIS A 186 -14.83 5.89 -21.71
C HIS A 186 -15.08 6.59 -20.36
N PHE A 187 -14.86 5.90 -19.23
CA PHE A 187 -14.95 6.52 -17.90
C PHE A 187 -13.67 7.26 -17.49
N LEU A 188 -12.55 7.03 -18.16
CA LEU A 188 -11.35 7.82 -17.94
C LEU A 188 -11.42 9.10 -18.77
N GLU A 189 -11.56 10.23 -18.09
CA GLU A 189 -11.79 11.53 -18.73
C GLU A 189 -10.70 11.88 -19.75
N ASN A 190 -9.42 11.71 -19.40
CA ASN A 190 -8.32 12.04 -20.29
C ASN A 190 -8.27 11.12 -21.52
N ASP A 191 -8.56 9.82 -21.39
CA ASP A 191 -8.64 8.91 -22.54
C ASP A 191 -9.82 9.28 -23.45
N ARG A 192 -10.99 9.55 -22.87
CA ARG A 192 -12.16 10.00 -23.62
C ARG A 192 -11.86 11.29 -24.38
N LYS A 193 -11.28 12.30 -23.73
CA LYS A 193 -10.91 13.58 -24.36
C LYS A 193 -9.86 13.40 -25.47
N GLN A 194 -8.88 12.50 -25.31
CA GLN A 194 -7.90 12.19 -26.36
C GLN A 194 -8.59 11.59 -27.59
N VAL A 195 -9.51 10.66 -27.40
CA VAL A 195 -10.24 9.98 -28.48
C VAL A 195 -11.26 10.90 -29.15
N GLU A 196 -11.93 11.80 -28.41
CA GLU A 196 -12.87 12.78 -28.96
C GLU A 196 -12.23 13.78 -29.93
N ARG A 197 -10.91 13.97 -29.87
CA ARG A 197 -10.17 14.76 -30.88
C ARG A 197 -10.10 14.06 -32.24
N LEU A 198 -10.21 12.74 -32.29
CA LEU A 198 -10.14 11.96 -33.52
C LEU A 198 -11.50 12.04 -34.23
N LYS A 199 -11.58 12.87 -35.28
CA LYS A 199 -12.81 13.06 -36.08
C LYS A 199 -12.69 12.33 -37.42
N SER A 200 -13.27 11.14 -37.52
CA SER A 200 -13.42 10.39 -38.77
C SER A 200 -14.58 9.40 -38.67
N ASP A 201 -15.31 9.24 -39.78
CA ASP A 201 -16.37 8.25 -40.00
C ASP A 201 -15.85 6.80 -40.04
N LYS A 202 -14.53 6.61 -40.21
CA LYS A 202 -13.87 5.29 -40.25
C LYS A 202 -13.50 4.77 -38.86
N ILE A 203 -13.75 5.55 -37.81
CA ILE A 203 -13.46 5.18 -36.43
C ILE A 203 -14.56 4.27 -35.91
N ILE A 204 -14.14 3.12 -35.40
CA ILE A 204 -14.95 2.17 -34.66
C ILE A 204 -14.55 2.27 -33.19
N PRO A 205 -15.29 3.04 -32.36
CA PRO A 205 -14.94 3.21 -30.96
C PRO A 205 -15.31 1.94 -30.19
N LEU A 206 -14.31 1.30 -29.58
CA LEU A 206 -14.48 0.15 -28.70
C LEU A 206 -14.44 0.68 -27.26
N LYS A 207 -15.61 0.99 -26.69
CA LYS A 207 -15.68 1.60 -25.34
C LYS A 207 -15.47 0.51 -24.28
N GLY A 208 -14.23 0.38 -23.82
CA GLY A 208 -13.83 -0.51 -22.72
C GLY A 208 -14.27 0.01 -21.36
N PHE A 209 -15.58 0.21 -21.14
CA PHE A 209 -16.11 0.76 -19.89
C PHE A 209 -15.55 0.02 -18.68
N GLY A 210 -14.85 0.73 -17.81
CA GLY A 210 -14.27 0.19 -16.58
C GLY A 210 -13.01 -0.66 -16.77
N LEU A 211 -12.40 -0.66 -17.96
CA LEU A 211 -11.14 -1.39 -18.22
C LEU A 211 -9.88 -0.59 -17.82
N GLY A 212 -10.00 0.69 -17.49
CA GLY A 212 -8.88 1.58 -17.22
C GLY A 212 -7.99 1.83 -18.45
N HIS A 213 -6.86 2.52 -18.25
CA HIS A 213 -5.96 2.91 -19.35
C HIS A 213 -5.19 1.71 -19.92
N LYS A 214 -4.84 0.72 -19.10
CA LYS A 214 -4.11 -0.49 -19.53
C LYS A 214 -5.05 -1.54 -20.16
N THR A 215 -5.84 -1.14 -21.15
CA THR A 215 -6.89 -1.96 -21.76
C THR A 215 -6.38 -3.31 -22.27
N ALA A 216 -5.19 -3.35 -22.88
CA ALA A 216 -4.55 -4.59 -23.35
C ALA A 216 -4.25 -5.60 -22.22
N VAL A 217 -3.82 -5.10 -21.04
CA VAL A 217 -3.52 -5.95 -19.87
C VAL A 217 -4.79 -6.60 -19.34
N LEU A 218 -5.89 -5.85 -19.24
CA LEU A 218 -7.15 -6.43 -18.79
C LEU A 218 -7.73 -7.40 -19.81
N LEU A 219 -7.63 -7.11 -21.10
CA LEU A 219 -8.01 -8.06 -22.14
C LEU A 219 -7.21 -9.37 -22.02
N ARG A 220 -5.91 -9.30 -21.71
CA ARG A 220 -5.09 -10.51 -21.50
C ARG A 220 -5.51 -11.28 -20.26
N ARG A 221 -5.80 -10.61 -19.14
CA ARG A 221 -6.35 -11.26 -17.92
C ARG A 221 -7.72 -11.91 -18.13
N MET A 222 -8.46 -11.50 -19.15
CA MET A 222 -9.72 -12.13 -19.57
C MET A 222 -9.53 -13.19 -20.66
N GLU A 223 -8.29 -13.44 -21.09
CA GLU A 223 -7.93 -14.27 -22.26
C GLU A 223 -8.52 -13.77 -23.59
N MET A 224 -9.01 -12.53 -23.61
CA MET A 224 -9.68 -11.92 -24.77
C MET A 224 -8.75 -11.09 -25.64
N LEU A 225 -7.49 -10.86 -25.24
CA LEU A 225 -6.55 -10.05 -26.02
C LEU A 225 -6.28 -10.69 -27.40
N LYS A 226 -5.97 -11.99 -27.45
CA LYS A 226 -5.71 -12.69 -28.72
C LYS A 226 -6.93 -12.65 -29.67
N PRO A 227 -8.15 -13.04 -29.24
CA PRO A 227 -9.35 -12.95 -30.09
C PRO A 227 -9.65 -11.53 -30.59
N VAL A 228 -9.51 -10.52 -29.73
CA VAL A 228 -9.75 -9.11 -30.11
C VAL A 228 -8.70 -8.65 -31.13
N MET A 229 -7.43 -8.95 -30.88
CA MET A 229 -6.33 -8.58 -31.79
C MET A 229 -6.46 -9.29 -33.13
N GLU A 230 -6.77 -10.59 -33.17
CA GLU A 230 -6.94 -11.34 -34.42
C GLU A 230 -8.04 -10.73 -35.30
N LYS A 231 -9.23 -10.50 -34.73
CA LYS A 231 -10.33 -9.86 -35.44
C LYS A 231 -10.02 -8.42 -35.85
N ALA A 232 -9.34 -7.65 -35.00
CA ALA A 232 -8.97 -6.27 -35.31
C ALA A 232 -7.94 -6.22 -36.44
N LEU A 233 -6.89 -7.04 -36.37
CA LEU A 233 -5.79 -7.06 -37.32
C LEU A 233 -6.21 -7.60 -38.69
N THR A 234 -7.25 -8.46 -38.75
CA THR A 234 -7.88 -8.94 -39.99
C THR A 234 -9.00 -8.04 -40.50
N GLY A 235 -9.40 -7.01 -39.75
CA GLY A 235 -10.44 -6.06 -40.12
C GLY A 235 -11.86 -6.58 -39.98
N THR A 236 -12.06 -7.69 -39.26
CA THR A 236 -13.36 -8.36 -39.07
C THR A 236 -14.02 -8.03 -37.73
N LEU A 237 -13.34 -7.33 -36.81
CA LEU A 237 -13.89 -6.96 -35.50
C LEU A 237 -15.08 -6.02 -35.66
N THR A 238 -16.17 -6.33 -34.96
CA THR A 238 -17.33 -5.44 -34.78
C THR A 238 -17.41 -4.94 -33.34
N GLN A 239 -18.17 -3.86 -33.08
CA GLN A 239 -18.44 -3.42 -31.71
C GLN A 239 -19.19 -4.49 -30.91
N GLN A 240 -20.10 -5.22 -31.56
CA GLN A 240 -20.87 -6.29 -30.93
C GLN A 240 -20.00 -7.46 -30.49
N ASP A 241 -19.04 -7.87 -31.34
CA ASP A 241 -18.04 -8.89 -31.01
C ASP A 241 -17.25 -8.45 -29.78
N PHE A 242 -16.71 -7.22 -29.81
CA PHE A 242 -15.93 -6.67 -28.72
C PHE A 242 -16.71 -6.64 -27.40
N TYR A 243 -17.93 -6.10 -27.39
CA TYR A 243 -18.75 -6.04 -26.17
C TYR A 243 -19.16 -7.42 -25.65
N SER A 244 -19.25 -8.42 -26.53
CA SER A 244 -19.51 -9.81 -26.13
C SER A 244 -18.27 -10.43 -25.49
N MET A 245 -17.08 -10.20 -26.06
CA MET A 245 -15.81 -10.70 -25.51
C MET A 245 -15.52 -10.12 -24.12
N ILE A 246 -15.76 -8.83 -23.89
CA ILE A 246 -15.41 -8.19 -22.61
C ILE A 246 -16.45 -8.40 -21.48
N ARG A 247 -17.46 -9.27 -21.63
CA ARG A 247 -18.53 -9.43 -20.61
C ARG A 247 -18.01 -9.98 -19.29
N ASN A 248 -16.98 -10.82 -19.31
CA ASN A 248 -16.35 -11.42 -18.12
C ASN A 248 -15.48 -10.44 -17.32
N ARG A 249 -15.29 -9.20 -17.78
CA ARG A 249 -14.61 -8.14 -17.01
C ARG A 249 -15.18 -7.96 -15.61
N LYS A 250 -16.49 -8.21 -15.43
CA LYS A 250 -17.21 -8.15 -14.15
C LYS A 250 -16.73 -9.14 -13.08
N ASP A 251 -15.88 -10.09 -13.47
CA ASP A 251 -15.28 -11.12 -12.62
C ASP A 251 -13.85 -10.77 -12.21
N LEU A 252 -13.26 -9.74 -12.83
CA LEU A 252 -11.97 -9.18 -12.44
C LEU A 252 -12.10 -8.23 -11.26
N LEU A 253 -11.22 -8.39 -10.27
CA LEU A 253 -11.15 -7.49 -9.11
C LEU A 253 -10.86 -6.05 -9.54
N LEU A 254 -9.95 -5.86 -10.51
CA LEU A 254 -9.57 -4.54 -11.02
C LEU A 254 -10.77 -3.79 -11.60
N TYR A 255 -11.61 -4.48 -12.39
CA TYR A 255 -12.85 -3.91 -12.91
C TYR A 255 -13.81 -3.50 -11.78
N ARG A 256 -13.98 -4.35 -10.76
CA ARG A 256 -14.81 -4.02 -9.59
C ARG A 256 -14.32 -2.72 -8.94
N LYS A 257 -13.01 -2.59 -8.72
CA LYS A 257 -12.38 -1.41 -8.11
C LYS A 257 -12.57 -0.14 -8.94
N VAL A 258 -12.40 -0.22 -10.27
CA VAL A 258 -12.67 0.92 -11.16
C VAL A 258 -14.14 1.35 -11.07
N MET A 259 -15.06 0.39 -11.01
CA MET A 259 -16.49 0.69 -10.87
C MET A 259 -16.87 1.21 -9.48
N GLU A 260 -16.21 0.78 -8.41
CA GLU A 260 -16.35 1.34 -7.05
C GLU A 260 -15.97 2.83 -7.06
N ALA A 261 -14.77 3.16 -7.56
CA ALA A 261 -14.31 4.54 -7.67
C ALA A 261 -15.26 5.42 -8.52
N HIS A 262 -15.79 4.87 -9.62
CA HIS A 262 -16.73 5.57 -10.49
C HIS A 262 -18.11 5.81 -9.83
N LEU A 263 -18.58 4.87 -9.00
CA LEU A 263 -19.80 5.06 -8.23
C LEU A 263 -19.61 6.15 -7.18
N ILE A 264 -18.46 6.15 -6.50
CA ILE A 264 -18.12 7.14 -5.47
C ILE A 264 -18.01 8.54 -6.07
N ALA A 265 -17.28 8.69 -7.17
CA ALA A 265 -17.14 9.96 -7.87
C ALA A 265 -18.47 10.55 -8.38
N ARG A 266 -19.54 9.74 -8.42
CA ARG A 266 -20.90 10.15 -8.82
C ARG A 266 -21.87 10.28 -7.63
N GLY A 267 -21.38 10.23 -6.39
CA GLY A 267 -22.20 10.28 -5.18
C GLY A 267 -23.13 9.08 -5.00
N LYS A 268 -22.73 7.90 -5.50
CA LYS A 268 -23.53 6.66 -5.45
C LYS A 268 -22.93 5.60 -4.52
N ASP A 269 -22.36 6.04 -3.40
CA ASP A 269 -21.68 5.18 -2.41
C ASP A 269 -22.57 4.05 -1.90
N HIS A 270 -23.86 4.33 -1.70
CA HIS A 270 -24.86 3.36 -1.28
C HIS A 270 -24.98 2.13 -2.21
N ARG A 271 -24.49 2.21 -3.46
CA ARG A 271 -24.51 1.09 -4.43
C ARG A 271 -23.26 0.22 -4.37
N VAL A 272 -22.19 0.68 -3.71
CA VAL A 272 -20.90 -0.04 -3.59
C VAL A 272 -21.07 -1.40 -2.89
N PRO A 273 -21.78 -1.52 -1.76
CA PRO A 273 -21.99 -2.82 -1.10
C PRO A 273 -22.70 -3.84 -2.02
N ALA A 274 -23.73 -3.40 -2.76
CA ALA A 274 -24.45 -4.27 -3.70
C ALA A 274 -23.55 -4.76 -4.86
N LEU A 275 -22.67 -3.90 -5.38
CA LEU A 275 -21.67 -4.27 -6.39
C LEU A 275 -20.67 -5.30 -5.84
N GLN A 276 -20.18 -5.09 -4.62
CA GLN A 276 -19.27 -6.00 -3.92
C GLN A 276 -19.90 -7.37 -3.67
N ASN A 277 -21.15 -7.40 -3.19
CA ASN A 277 -21.90 -8.63 -2.96
C ASN A 277 -22.13 -9.40 -4.25
N SER A 278 -22.52 -8.70 -5.33
CA SER A 278 -22.70 -9.31 -6.66
C SER A 278 -21.40 -9.89 -7.20
N PHE A 279 -20.26 -9.23 -6.96
CA PHE A 279 -18.94 -9.74 -7.33
C PHE A 279 -18.56 -10.99 -6.52
N ARG A 280 -18.74 -10.96 -5.19
CA ARG A 280 -18.50 -12.11 -4.30
C ARG A 280 -19.33 -13.32 -4.72
N ALA A 281 -20.62 -13.13 -5.01
CA ALA A 281 -21.51 -14.18 -5.49
C ALA A 281 -21.01 -14.81 -6.80
N ARG A 282 -20.55 -13.99 -7.77
CA ARG A 282 -19.97 -14.49 -9.02
C ARG A 282 -18.67 -15.26 -8.80
N ARG A 283 -17.77 -14.77 -7.95
CA ARG A 283 -16.51 -15.45 -7.60
C ARG A 283 -16.76 -16.81 -6.94
N ARG A 284 -17.73 -16.90 -6.03
CA ARG A 284 -18.13 -18.20 -5.43
C ARG A 284 -18.66 -19.16 -6.50
N LYS A 285 -19.51 -18.68 -7.41
CA LYS A 285 -20.04 -19.50 -8.52
C LYS A 285 -18.94 -19.98 -9.48
N LEU A 286 -17.99 -19.11 -9.81
CA LEU A 286 -16.83 -19.45 -10.64
C LEU A 286 -15.92 -20.48 -9.94
N ALA A 287 -15.61 -20.27 -8.65
CA ALA A 287 -14.82 -21.22 -7.86
C ALA A 287 -15.50 -22.60 -7.79
N ALA A 288 -16.82 -22.64 -7.58
CA ALA A 288 -17.59 -23.88 -7.60
C ALA A 288 -17.59 -24.56 -8.98
N ALA A 289 -17.65 -23.80 -10.07
CA ALA A 289 -17.58 -24.35 -11.43
C ALA A 289 -16.19 -24.90 -11.78
N VAL A 290 -15.11 -24.23 -11.34
CA VAL A 290 -13.73 -24.72 -11.49
C VAL A 290 -13.53 -25.99 -10.67
N ALA A 291 -13.99 -26.02 -9.41
CA ALA A 291 -13.92 -27.21 -8.56
C ALA A 291 -14.73 -28.41 -9.11
N ALA A 292 -15.82 -28.14 -9.85
CA ALA A 292 -16.61 -29.19 -10.52
C ALA A 292 -15.99 -29.69 -11.84
N THR A 293 -14.98 -28.99 -12.38
CA THR A 293 -14.32 -29.34 -13.65
C THR A 293 -12.87 -29.82 -13.46
N SER A 294 -12.29 -29.66 -12.27
CA SER A 294 -11.01 -30.24 -11.90
C SER A 294 -11.16 -31.74 -11.58
N ASP A 295 -10.63 -32.59 -12.44
CA ASP A 295 -10.59 -34.05 -12.29
C ASP A 295 -9.67 -34.44 -11.11
N PRO A 296 -10.10 -35.22 -10.10
CA PRO A 296 -9.33 -35.49 -8.88
C PRO A 296 -8.05 -36.34 -9.07
N LYS A 297 -7.75 -36.80 -10.28
CA LYS A 297 -6.67 -37.77 -10.57
C LYS A 297 -5.40 -37.19 -11.19
N ALA A 298 -5.30 -35.88 -11.42
CA ALA A 298 -4.17 -35.31 -12.16
C ALA A 298 -2.99 -34.80 -11.29
N SER A 299 -2.97 -35.02 -9.96
CA SER A 299 -1.94 -34.44 -9.07
C SER A 299 -0.99 -35.47 -8.40
N SER A 300 -0.70 -36.61 -9.03
CA SER A 300 0.14 -37.65 -8.41
C SER A 300 1.58 -37.78 -8.92
N ASP A 301 2.07 -36.92 -9.81
CA ASP A 301 3.46 -37.04 -10.28
C ASP A 301 4.39 -36.04 -9.56
N PRO A 302 5.41 -36.51 -8.82
CA PRO A 302 6.37 -35.64 -8.16
C PRO A 302 7.39 -35.09 -9.16
N VAL A 303 7.58 -33.77 -9.14
CA VAL A 303 8.63 -33.07 -9.89
C VAL A 303 9.94 -33.13 -9.08
N PRO A 304 11.09 -33.49 -9.68
CA PRO A 304 12.34 -33.69 -8.94
C PRO A 304 12.98 -32.37 -8.49
N VAL A 305 13.44 -32.36 -7.25
CA VAL A 305 14.21 -31.27 -6.61
C VAL A 305 15.63 -31.27 -7.16
N VAL A 306 16.06 -30.15 -7.77
CA VAL A 306 17.47 -29.90 -8.11
C VAL A 306 17.98 -28.80 -7.19
N THR A 307 18.82 -29.18 -6.24
CA THR A 307 19.57 -28.30 -5.34
C THR A 307 20.76 -27.70 -6.09
N VAL A 308 20.90 -26.37 -6.07
CA VAL A 308 22.13 -25.69 -6.53
C VAL A 308 22.62 -24.77 -5.41
N GLU A 309 23.83 -25.04 -4.92
CA GLU A 309 24.51 -24.28 -3.87
C GLU A 309 24.84 -22.84 -4.32
N ALA A 310 24.52 -21.89 -3.45
CA ALA A 310 24.79 -20.47 -3.65
C ALA A 310 26.24 -20.09 -3.30
N LYS A 311 27.00 -19.59 -4.28
CA LYS A 311 28.10 -18.66 -4.03
C LYS A 311 28.16 -17.63 -5.16
N ILE A 312 27.91 -16.36 -4.83
CA ILE A 312 28.67 -15.15 -5.21
C ILE A 312 27.95 -13.93 -4.60
N LYS A 313 28.69 -13.11 -3.84
CA LYS A 313 28.27 -11.79 -3.35
C LYS A 313 28.75 -10.72 -4.34
N PRO A 314 27.91 -9.79 -4.84
CA PRO A 314 28.40 -8.61 -5.52
C PRO A 314 28.51 -7.41 -4.57
N LYS A 315 29.69 -6.78 -4.57
CA LYS A 315 29.95 -5.45 -4.01
C LYS A 315 29.20 -4.40 -4.85
N ILE A 316 28.33 -3.62 -4.24
CA ILE A 316 27.69 -2.46 -4.88
C ILE A 316 28.56 -1.22 -4.63
N VAL A 317 29.08 -0.63 -5.71
CA VAL A 317 29.70 0.71 -5.70
C VAL A 317 28.62 1.71 -6.11
N ALA A 318 28.20 2.56 -5.17
CA ALA A 318 27.22 3.61 -5.41
C ALA A 318 27.86 4.79 -6.17
N THR A 319 27.38 5.08 -7.38
CA THR A 319 27.64 6.35 -8.06
C THR A 319 26.50 7.33 -7.75
N ARG A 320 26.84 8.43 -7.06
CA ARG A 320 25.94 9.54 -6.76
C ARG A 320 25.65 10.34 -8.04
N SER A 321 24.38 10.47 -8.41
CA SER A 321 23.90 11.55 -9.28
C SER A 321 23.07 12.55 -8.46
N THR A 322 23.34 13.83 -8.66
CA THR A 322 22.75 14.98 -7.96
C THR A 322 21.28 15.18 -8.38
N PRO A 323 20.35 15.55 -7.47
CA PRO A 323 18.96 15.75 -7.84
C PRO A 323 18.73 17.13 -8.50
N SER A 324 18.12 17.13 -9.68
CA SER A 324 17.59 18.32 -10.35
C SER A 324 16.32 18.82 -9.63
N SER A 325 16.29 20.11 -9.30
CA SER A 325 15.34 20.78 -8.42
C SER A 325 14.04 21.27 -9.08
N ILE A 326 13.39 20.46 -9.91
CA ILE A 326 12.10 20.82 -10.53
C ILE A 326 11.03 19.82 -10.11
N ARG A 327 10.16 20.22 -9.17
CA ARG A 327 8.97 19.46 -8.77
C ARG A 327 7.85 19.71 -9.78
N HIS A 328 7.40 18.67 -10.47
CA HIS A 328 6.23 18.70 -11.35
C HIS A 328 4.99 18.11 -10.64
N PRO A 329 3.77 18.63 -10.89
CA PRO A 329 2.55 18.27 -10.15
C PRO A 329 1.82 17.00 -10.66
N GLY A 330 2.43 16.23 -11.56
CA GLY A 330 1.87 14.97 -12.06
C GLY A 330 2.99 13.96 -12.21
N GLY A 331 3.03 12.94 -11.34
CA GLY A 331 4.11 11.97 -11.30
C GLY A 331 4.21 11.12 -12.55
N ASN A 332 5.40 10.61 -12.81
CA ASN A 332 5.64 9.63 -13.86
C ASN A 332 5.71 8.22 -13.26
N ALA A 333 5.27 7.21 -14.01
CA ALA A 333 5.67 5.84 -13.74
C ALA A 333 7.08 5.63 -14.35
N TRP A 334 8.07 5.26 -13.54
CA TRP A 334 9.47 5.14 -13.97
C TRP A 334 9.85 3.68 -14.24
N MET A 335 9.06 2.75 -13.70
CA MET A 335 9.15 1.32 -13.98
C MET A 335 7.74 0.75 -14.12
N ILE A 336 7.44 0.18 -15.28
CA ILE A 336 6.30 -0.72 -15.44
C ILE A 336 6.88 -1.90 -16.21
N GLU A 337 7.17 -2.98 -15.52
CA GLU A 337 7.71 -4.19 -16.10
C GLU A 337 6.68 -5.30 -15.93
N GLU A 338 6.48 -6.10 -16.97
CA GLU A 338 5.82 -7.37 -16.83
C GLU A 338 6.69 -8.46 -17.44
N ARG A 339 7.14 -9.38 -16.60
CA ARG A 339 8.04 -10.45 -16.98
C ARG A 339 7.69 -11.71 -16.19
N ASP A 340 7.58 -12.83 -16.88
CA ASP A 340 7.32 -14.15 -16.26
C ASP A 340 6.07 -14.19 -15.37
N GLY A 341 5.01 -13.46 -15.75
CA GLY A 341 3.77 -13.35 -14.95
C GLY A 341 3.85 -12.40 -13.75
N VAL A 342 5.02 -11.82 -13.49
CA VAL A 342 5.26 -10.83 -12.45
C VAL A 342 5.10 -9.42 -13.00
N ILE A 343 4.28 -8.60 -12.34
CA ILE A 343 4.12 -7.18 -12.68
C ILE A 343 4.86 -6.35 -11.64
N ARG A 344 5.82 -5.53 -12.06
CA ARG A 344 6.47 -4.53 -11.22
C ARG A 344 6.06 -3.13 -11.65
N TYR A 345 5.76 -2.29 -10.68
CA TYR A 345 5.30 -0.92 -10.90
C TYR A 345 5.99 0.02 -9.92
N MET A 346 6.66 1.07 -10.42
CA MET A 346 7.11 2.21 -9.62
C MET A 346 6.64 3.52 -10.26
N SER A 347 6.15 4.43 -9.42
CA SER A 347 5.79 5.80 -9.80
C SER A 347 6.34 6.78 -8.78
N ASP A 348 6.83 7.93 -9.24
CA ASP A 348 7.41 8.97 -8.38
C ASP A 348 6.39 10.00 -7.89
N CYS A 349 5.21 10.11 -8.50
CA CYS A 349 4.10 10.92 -7.94
C CYS A 349 2.70 10.37 -8.32
N TYR A 350 2.39 9.10 -8.01
CA TYR A 350 1.01 8.61 -8.05
C TYR A 350 0.19 9.36 -6.99
N ALA A 351 -0.64 10.33 -7.38
CA ALA A 351 -1.33 11.21 -6.42
C ALA A 351 -0.33 11.81 -5.39
N ASP A 352 0.70 12.49 -5.91
CA ASP A 352 1.78 13.17 -5.18
C ASP A 352 2.70 12.29 -4.31
N ARG A 353 2.79 10.97 -4.60
CA ARG A 353 3.59 10.02 -3.81
C ARG A 353 4.51 9.11 -4.63
N VAL A 354 5.63 8.69 -4.04
CA VAL A 354 6.42 7.56 -4.54
C VAL A 354 5.72 6.27 -4.10
N ILE A 355 5.22 5.48 -5.04
CA ILE A 355 4.63 4.18 -4.76
C ILE A 355 5.22 3.14 -5.69
N GLY A 356 5.49 1.95 -5.16
CA GLY A 356 5.78 0.81 -6.01
C GLY A 356 5.15 -0.47 -5.49
N PHE A 357 4.65 -1.29 -6.41
CA PHE A 357 4.05 -2.59 -6.09
C PHE A 357 4.53 -3.67 -7.06
N GLU A 358 4.57 -4.88 -6.55
CA GLU A 358 4.89 -6.08 -7.28
C GLU A 358 3.72 -7.06 -7.15
N ASP A 359 3.24 -7.59 -8.26
CA ASP A 359 2.17 -8.59 -8.34
C ASP A 359 2.76 -9.90 -8.86
N ARG A 360 2.68 -10.98 -8.08
CA ARG A 360 3.04 -12.35 -8.48
C ARG A 360 1.80 -13.21 -8.21
N ASP A 361 1.25 -13.83 -9.26
CA ASP A 361 0.10 -14.75 -9.17
C ASP A 361 -1.13 -14.23 -8.41
N GLY A 362 -1.39 -12.93 -8.49
CA GLY A 362 -2.56 -12.28 -7.87
C GLY A 362 -2.38 -11.89 -6.40
N ILE A 363 -1.19 -12.09 -5.83
CA ILE A 363 -0.76 -11.48 -4.57
C ILE A 363 -0.01 -10.20 -4.94
N THR A 364 -0.29 -9.09 -4.24
CA THR A 364 0.34 -7.78 -4.50
C THR A 364 1.06 -7.27 -3.25
N LEU A 365 2.38 -7.14 -3.30
CA LEU A 365 3.22 -6.58 -2.23
C LEU A 365 3.83 -5.24 -2.64
N ALA A 366 4.39 -4.50 -1.68
CA ALA A 366 5.19 -3.31 -2.00
C ALA A 366 6.45 -3.76 -2.76
N GLN A 367 6.77 -3.08 -3.86
CA GLN A 367 7.94 -3.44 -4.68
C GLN A 367 9.24 -3.18 -3.91
N THR A 368 9.36 -1.98 -3.34
CA THR A 368 10.51 -1.55 -2.54
C THR A 368 10.03 -0.90 -1.25
N PRO A 369 10.73 -1.08 -0.12
CA PRO A 369 12.00 -1.81 0.04
C PRO A 369 11.83 -3.34 0.13
N GLU A 370 12.94 -4.07 0.01
CA GLU A 370 13.02 -5.54 0.20
C GLU A 370 12.68 -5.95 1.65
N VAL A 371 12.92 -5.05 2.61
CA VAL A 371 12.58 -5.28 4.01
C VAL A 371 11.08 -5.08 4.24
N VAL A 372 10.42 -6.15 4.64
CA VAL A 372 9.02 -6.22 5.05
C VAL A 372 8.95 -6.02 6.56
N LEU A 373 8.00 -5.21 7.03
CA LEU A 373 7.84 -4.98 8.46
C LEU A 373 6.92 -6.05 9.07
N GLY A 374 7.33 -6.66 10.16
CA GLY A 374 6.47 -7.52 10.98
C GLY A 374 5.86 -6.72 12.12
N HIS A 375 4.54 -6.75 12.23
CA HIS A 375 3.76 -6.09 13.26
C HIS A 375 3.02 -7.17 14.04
N ILE A 376 3.32 -7.28 15.34
CA ILE A 376 2.73 -8.32 16.19
C ILE A 376 1.74 -7.68 17.16
N ALA A 377 0.56 -8.27 17.31
CA ALA A 377 -0.31 -8.05 18.46
C ALA A 377 -0.31 -9.30 19.32
N PHE A 378 0.21 -9.20 20.55
CA PHE A 378 0.39 -10.32 21.46
C PHE A 378 -0.49 -10.12 22.71
N GLY A 379 -1.44 -11.04 22.91
CA GLY A 379 -2.48 -10.97 23.92
C GLY A 379 -3.62 -9.99 23.57
N GLY A 380 -4.49 -9.75 24.54
CA GLY A 380 -5.69 -8.92 24.41
C GLY A 380 -6.90 -9.67 23.84
N ALA A 381 -8.09 -9.10 24.05
CA ALA A 381 -9.32 -9.66 23.50
C ALA A 381 -9.43 -9.40 21.98
N PRO A 382 -10.15 -10.26 21.22
CA PRO A 382 -10.56 -9.93 19.86
C PRO A 382 -11.30 -8.60 19.86
N SER A 383 -10.73 -7.59 19.21
CA SER A 383 -11.24 -6.22 19.25
C SER A 383 -12.19 -5.93 18.08
N SER A 384 -12.89 -4.79 18.17
CA SER A 384 -13.78 -4.27 17.12
C SER A 384 -13.01 -3.94 15.83
N ASP A 385 -13.66 -4.01 14.68
CA ASP A 385 -13.00 -3.60 13.42
C ASP A 385 -12.82 -2.08 13.40
N ARG A 386 -11.63 -1.61 12.98
CA ARG A 386 -11.36 -0.18 12.83
C ARG A 386 -11.92 0.32 11.51
N PRO A 387 -12.53 1.51 11.44
CA PRO A 387 -13.03 2.12 10.20
C PRO A 387 -11.88 2.69 9.34
N THR A 388 -10.85 1.89 9.06
CA THR A 388 -9.71 2.33 8.26
C THR A 388 -9.98 2.16 6.76
N PRO A 389 -9.32 2.94 5.89
CA PRO A 389 -9.46 2.78 4.45
C PRO A 389 -8.89 1.41 4.01
N GLN A 390 -9.75 0.51 3.54
CA GLN A 390 -9.32 -0.77 2.95
C GLN A 390 -8.78 -0.56 1.52
N ASP A 391 -7.61 0.05 1.46
CA ASP A 391 -6.89 0.37 0.25
C ASP A 391 -5.73 -0.62 0.02
N PHE A 392 -5.56 -1.06 -1.23
CA PHE A 392 -4.46 -1.94 -1.64
C PHE A 392 -3.09 -1.28 -1.47
N ARG A 393 -3.05 0.06 -1.40
CA ARG A 393 -1.82 0.86 -1.21
C ARG A 393 -1.08 0.55 0.09
N TYR A 394 -1.77 0.07 1.13
CA TYR A 394 -1.14 -0.09 2.44
C TYR A 394 -0.40 -1.41 2.60
N HIS A 395 -0.39 -2.30 1.60
CA HIS A 395 0.45 -3.52 1.56
C HIS A 395 0.47 -4.33 2.88
N VAL A 396 -0.64 -4.35 3.63
CA VAL A 396 -0.74 -5.10 4.89
C VAL A 396 -1.35 -6.46 4.58
N VAL A 397 -0.61 -7.51 4.90
CA VAL A 397 -0.96 -8.91 4.63
C VAL A 397 -0.68 -9.76 5.87
N ASP A 398 -1.25 -10.96 5.94
CA ASP A 398 -0.91 -11.93 6.99
C ASP A 398 0.32 -12.77 6.60
N ALA A 399 0.66 -13.76 7.44
CA ALA A 399 1.79 -14.66 7.19
C ALA A 399 1.71 -15.45 5.89
N GLN A 400 0.51 -15.67 5.35
CA GLN A 400 0.29 -16.34 4.05
C GLN A 400 0.21 -15.33 2.90
N LEU A 401 0.64 -14.08 3.15
CA LEU A 401 0.58 -12.96 2.21
C LEU A 401 -0.84 -12.60 1.76
N ASN A 402 -1.85 -12.99 2.54
CA ASN A 402 -3.23 -12.66 2.25
C ASN A 402 -3.59 -11.28 2.81
N GLY A 403 -4.07 -10.41 1.93
CA GLY A 403 -4.57 -9.08 2.28
C GLY A 403 -6.05 -9.05 2.70
N THR A 404 -6.74 -10.18 2.74
CA THR A 404 -8.19 -10.26 3.05
C THR A 404 -8.40 -10.70 4.49
N GLY A 405 -8.48 -9.73 5.41
CA GLY A 405 -8.72 -10.01 6.83
C GLY A 405 -9.49 -8.88 7.51
N ARG A 406 -10.02 -9.18 8.70
CA ARG A 406 -10.61 -8.17 9.59
C ARG A 406 -9.57 -7.12 9.91
N THR A 407 -9.98 -5.85 9.95
CA THR A 407 -9.07 -4.76 10.27
C THR A 407 -9.05 -4.52 11.77
N ALA A 408 -8.48 -5.48 12.49
CA ALA A 408 -8.31 -5.46 13.94
C ALA A 408 -6.82 -5.61 14.30
N ALA A 409 -6.45 -5.23 15.52
CA ALA A 409 -5.16 -5.50 16.14
C ALA A 409 -3.94 -5.23 15.22
N ALA A 410 -3.10 -6.23 14.91
CA ALA A 410 -1.85 -6.03 14.16
C ALA A 410 -2.09 -5.45 12.77
N ARG A 411 -3.21 -5.82 12.12
CA ARG A 411 -3.56 -5.30 10.80
C ARG A 411 -3.89 -3.81 10.85
N ALA A 412 -4.67 -3.38 11.84
CA ALA A 412 -5.01 -1.97 12.04
C ALA A 412 -3.75 -1.13 12.34
N MET A 413 -2.84 -1.65 13.18
CA MET A 413 -1.54 -1.03 13.46
C MET A 413 -0.65 -0.91 12.20
N GLY A 414 -0.65 -1.93 11.33
CA GLY A 414 0.01 -1.88 10.02
C GLY A 414 -0.52 -0.79 9.11
N ILE A 415 -1.85 -0.63 9.08
CA ILE A 415 -2.51 0.41 8.28
C ILE A 415 -2.21 1.80 8.85
N ALA A 416 -2.36 2.01 10.17
CA ALA A 416 -2.02 3.26 10.83
C ALA A 416 -0.56 3.67 10.57
N THR A 417 0.38 2.72 10.64
CA THR A 417 1.78 2.97 10.33
C THR A 417 2.00 3.42 8.89
N ASN A 418 1.34 2.77 7.92
CA ASN A 418 1.46 3.17 6.53
C ASN A 418 0.68 4.46 6.22
N LEU A 419 -0.41 4.79 6.91
CA LEU A 419 -1.09 6.08 6.83
C LEU A 419 -0.19 7.22 7.31
N VAL A 420 0.47 7.06 8.46
CA VAL A 420 1.43 8.05 8.97
C VAL A 420 2.58 8.23 7.99
N LYS A 421 3.09 7.16 7.37
CA LYS A 421 4.12 7.25 6.33
C LYS A 421 3.62 7.95 5.07
N ASP A 422 2.40 7.65 4.62
CA ASP A 422 1.77 8.26 3.45
C ASP A 422 1.60 9.77 3.63
N ALA A 423 1.18 10.22 4.82
CA ALA A 423 1.07 11.63 5.16
C ALA A 423 2.41 12.39 5.07
N HIS A 424 3.52 11.69 5.33
CA HIS A 424 4.89 12.21 5.16
C HIS A 424 5.45 11.97 3.75
N LYS A 425 4.64 11.52 2.80
CA LYS A 425 5.01 11.19 1.40
C LYS A 425 6.19 10.20 1.32
N ARG A 426 6.28 9.27 2.28
CA ARG A 426 7.30 8.22 2.31
C ARG A 426 6.81 6.99 1.55
N GLY A 427 7.75 6.21 0.99
CA GLY A 427 7.43 4.95 0.34
C GLY A 427 6.77 3.96 1.31
N LEU A 428 5.66 3.38 0.88
CA LEU A 428 4.90 2.41 1.66
C LEU A 428 5.60 1.05 1.61
N ARG A 429 5.64 0.35 2.74
CA ARG A 429 6.25 -0.98 2.86
C ARG A 429 5.18 -2.03 3.00
N THR A 430 5.49 -3.25 2.58
CA THR A 430 4.71 -4.42 3.00
C THR A 430 4.80 -4.56 4.51
N VAL A 431 3.66 -4.85 5.14
CA VAL A 431 3.55 -5.18 6.56
C VAL A 431 2.94 -6.56 6.70
N ILE A 432 3.64 -7.47 7.38
CA ILE A 432 3.10 -8.74 7.88
C ILE A 432 2.43 -8.46 9.22
N ALA A 433 1.12 -8.63 9.28
CA ALA A 433 0.33 -8.50 10.49
C ALA A 433 0.14 -9.87 11.13
N THR A 434 0.64 -10.03 12.36
CA THR A 434 0.57 -11.29 13.12
C THR A 434 -0.20 -11.07 14.41
N ASP A 435 -1.32 -11.78 14.55
CA ASP A 435 -2.22 -11.69 15.69
C ASP A 435 -2.12 -12.97 16.56
N VAL A 436 -1.63 -12.82 17.79
CA VAL A 436 -1.59 -13.88 18.81
C VAL A 436 -2.49 -13.45 19.97
N LEU A 437 -3.79 -13.40 19.69
CA LEU A 437 -4.77 -12.81 20.61
C LEU A 437 -5.25 -13.85 21.63
N LYS A 438 -5.35 -13.39 22.88
CA LYS A 438 -5.97 -14.07 24.02
C LYS A 438 -6.17 -13.03 25.14
N ALA A 439 -7.39 -12.91 25.66
CA ALA A 439 -7.65 -12.09 26.84
C ALA A 439 -7.13 -12.79 28.10
N GLY A 440 -6.66 -12.01 29.09
CA GLY A 440 -6.17 -12.54 30.37
C GLY A 440 -5.07 -13.59 30.20
N VAL A 441 -4.05 -13.26 29.41
CA VAL A 441 -2.89 -14.15 29.22
C VAL A 441 -2.23 -14.40 30.57
N THR A 442 -1.92 -15.66 30.88
CA THR A 442 -1.15 -16.00 32.08
C THR A 442 0.36 -15.98 31.77
N MET A 443 1.19 -15.82 32.81
CA MET A 443 2.65 -15.82 32.63
C MET A 443 3.15 -17.09 31.95
N THR A 444 2.68 -18.26 32.37
CA THR A 444 3.05 -19.56 31.78
C THR A 444 2.72 -19.65 30.29
N GLU A 445 1.58 -19.10 29.87
CA GLU A 445 1.16 -19.12 28.46
C GLU A 445 1.96 -18.16 27.58
N ALA A 446 2.49 -17.10 28.18
CA ALA A 446 3.31 -16.08 27.54
C ALA A 446 4.82 -16.35 27.62
N MET A 447 5.25 -17.51 28.13
CA MET A 447 6.66 -17.91 28.12
C MET A 447 7.00 -18.74 26.86
N PRO A 448 8.28 -18.92 26.51
CA PRO A 448 8.72 -19.66 25.32
C PRO A 448 8.15 -21.07 25.17
N ASP A 449 7.92 -21.78 26.29
CA ASP A 449 7.36 -23.14 26.29
C ASP A 449 5.82 -23.15 26.26
N GLY A 450 5.20 -21.97 26.14
CA GLY A 450 3.76 -21.77 26.19
C GLY A 450 3.10 -21.79 24.81
N PRO A 451 1.81 -22.14 24.73
CA PRO A 451 1.09 -22.31 23.46
C PRO A 451 0.94 -21.01 22.65
N LEU A 452 1.19 -19.83 23.24
CA LEU A 452 1.17 -18.57 22.50
C LEU A 452 2.47 -18.35 21.72
N PHE A 453 3.60 -18.84 22.23
CA PHE A 453 4.87 -18.77 21.53
C PHE A 453 4.88 -19.71 20.32
N ASP A 454 4.33 -20.92 20.45
CA ASP A 454 4.18 -21.84 19.32
C ASP A 454 3.39 -21.19 18.17
N ARG A 455 2.24 -20.58 18.49
CA ARG A 455 1.43 -19.86 17.47
C ARG A 455 2.17 -18.70 16.83
N LEU A 456 3.00 -17.99 17.60
CA LEU A 456 3.81 -16.90 17.08
C LEU A 456 4.90 -17.43 16.15
N ASP A 457 5.61 -18.47 16.59
CA ASP A 457 6.70 -19.12 15.87
C ASP A 457 6.22 -19.68 14.53
N ASP A 458 5.10 -20.42 14.54
CA ASP A 458 4.44 -20.94 13.34
C ASP A 458 4.10 -19.82 12.35
N SER A 459 3.53 -18.72 12.86
CA SER A 459 3.13 -17.60 12.03
C SER A 459 4.34 -16.86 11.44
N LEU A 460 5.40 -16.64 12.22
CA LEU A 460 6.61 -15.97 11.75
C LEU A 460 7.39 -16.83 10.77
N SER A 461 7.53 -18.13 11.04
CA SER A 461 8.16 -19.09 10.14
C SER A 461 7.41 -19.16 8.81
N THR A 462 6.08 -19.28 8.85
CA THR A 462 5.23 -19.23 7.63
C THR A 462 5.47 -17.94 6.83
N ALA A 463 5.58 -16.79 7.50
CA ALA A 463 5.82 -15.51 6.85
C ALA A 463 7.22 -15.42 6.22
N VAL A 464 8.25 -15.94 6.91
CA VAL A 464 9.62 -16.00 6.38
C VAL A 464 9.66 -16.85 5.11
N ASP A 465 9.09 -18.06 5.16
CA ASP A 465 9.02 -18.98 4.01
C ASP A 465 8.25 -18.37 2.85
N ALA A 466 7.10 -17.74 3.12
CA ALA A 466 6.29 -17.11 2.09
C ALA A 466 7.00 -15.93 1.42
N LEU A 467 7.82 -15.18 2.16
CA LEU A 467 8.59 -14.04 1.64
C LEU A 467 9.85 -14.43 0.87
N GLU A 468 10.35 -15.65 1.03
CA GLU A 468 11.49 -16.17 0.26
C GLU A 468 11.18 -16.15 -1.25
N ALA A 469 9.98 -16.61 -1.63
CA ALA A 469 9.48 -16.56 -3.00
C ALA A 469 9.28 -15.12 -3.55
N TRP A 470 9.50 -14.10 -2.73
CA TRP A 470 9.38 -12.67 -3.05
C TRP A 470 10.70 -11.92 -3.00
N ASP A 471 11.81 -12.59 -2.70
CA ASP A 471 13.12 -11.97 -2.49
C ASP A 471 13.08 -10.88 -1.40
N LYS A 472 12.29 -11.13 -0.34
CA LYS A 472 12.01 -10.17 0.73
C LYS A 472 12.42 -10.74 2.08
N THR A 473 12.85 -9.85 2.98
CA THR A 473 13.27 -10.22 4.34
C THR A 473 12.28 -9.66 5.35
N LEU A 474 11.80 -10.51 6.25
CA LEU A 474 10.98 -10.09 7.38
C LEU A 474 11.83 -9.40 8.46
N PHE A 475 11.39 -8.23 8.89
CA PHE A 475 11.92 -7.52 10.04
C PHE A 475 10.77 -7.11 10.95
N VAL A 476 10.62 -7.78 12.09
CA VAL A 476 9.62 -7.40 13.08
C VAL A 476 10.06 -6.11 13.76
N ASP A 477 9.28 -5.06 13.55
CA ASP A 477 9.63 -3.73 14.03
C ASP A 477 9.06 -3.44 15.43
N ARG A 478 7.92 -4.05 15.76
CA ARG A 478 7.19 -3.80 17.01
C ARG A 478 6.27 -4.94 17.43
N ILE A 479 5.98 -4.95 18.71
CA ILE A 479 5.01 -5.80 19.39
C ILE A 479 4.06 -4.89 20.16
N ALA A 480 2.78 -4.89 19.82
CA ALA A 480 1.71 -4.37 20.66
C ALA A 480 1.39 -5.42 21.72
N LEU A 481 1.75 -5.16 22.98
CA LEU A 481 1.69 -6.12 24.07
C LEU A 481 0.52 -5.81 25.00
N ARG A 482 -0.42 -6.77 25.17
CA ARG A 482 -1.62 -6.61 26.00
C ARG A 482 -1.89 -7.91 26.75
N LEU A 483 -1.42 -8.02 28.00
CA LEU A 483 -1.42 -9.33 28.69
C LEU A 483 -2.63 -9.51 29.61
N LEU A 484 -2.94 -8.51 30.41
CA LEU A 484 -3.81 -8.64 31.58
C LEU A 484 -5.22 -8.06 31.36
N THR A 485 -5.69 -8.04 30.11
CA THR A 485 -7.06 -7.60 29.80
C THR A 485 -8.07 -8.47 30.54
N GLY A 486 -8.84 -7.86 31.45
CA GLY A 486 -9.87 -8.55 32.23
C GLY A 486 -9.34 -9.32 33.46
N ALA A 487 -8.14 -9.01 33.95
CA ALA A 487 -7.56 -9.60 35.17
C ALA A 487 -7.49 -8.55 36.33
N PRO A 488 -8.64 -8.16 36.92
CA PRO A 488 -8.70 -7.03 37.87
C PRO A 488 -7.92 -7.28 39.18
N ASP A 489 -7.76 -8.54 39.58
CA ASP A 489 -7.15 -8.90 40.87
C ASP A 489 -5.61 -8.97 40.84
N THR A 490 -4.99 -8.69 39.69
CA THR A 490 -3.52 -8.75 39.56
C THR A 490 -2.88 -7.54 40.24
N THR A 491 -1.94 -7.76 41.15
CA THR A 491 -1.25 -6.66 41.82
C THR A 491 -0.33 -5.89 40.85
N GLN A 492 0.00 -4.64 41.20
CA GLN A 492 0.88 -3.81 40.36
C GLN A 492 2.26 -4.46 40.14
N ALA A 493 2.83 -5.10 41.16
CA ALA A 493 4.13 -5.76 41.06
C ALA A 493 4.10 -7.03 40.19
N GLU A 494 3.05 -7.85 40.33
CA GLU A 494 2.85 -9.03 39.47
C GLU A 494 2.63 -8.62 38.02
N ALA A 495 1.83 -7.57 37.78
CA ALA A 495 1.59 -7.04 36.45
C ALA A 495 2.89 -6.55 35.79
N ALA A 496 3.66 -5.71 36.49
CA ALA A 496 4.95 -5.22 36.00
C ALA A 496 5.92 -6.36 35.69
N SER A 497 6.04 -7.33 36.60
CA SER A 497 6.88 -8.51 36.41
C SER A 497 6.46 -9.29 35.16
N HIS A 498 5.16 -9.56 35.00
CA HIS A 498 4.64 -10.32 33.87
C HIS A 498 4.94 -9.62 32.53
N TYR A 499 4.66 -8.32 32.42
CA TYR A 499 4.98 -7.55 31.21
C TYR A 499 6.48 -7.58 30.85
N VAL A 500 7.36 -7.37 31.83
CA VAL A 500 8.82 -7.34 31.61
C VAL A 500 9.36 -8.70 31.17
N HIS A 501 8.93 -9.79 31.82
CA HIS A 501 9.38 -11.14 31.46
C HIS A 501 8.92 -11.52 30.06
N THR A 502 7.65 -11.31 29.75
CA THR A 502 7.09 -11.63 28.43
C THR A 502 7.74 -10.79 27.32
N ALA A 503 7.92 -9.48 27.54
CA ALA A 503 8.59 -8.60 26.57
C ALA A 503 10.00 -9.09 26.25
N ARG A 504 10.80 -9.43 27.26
CA ARG A 504 12.17 -9.96 27.08
C ARG A 504 12.18 -11.32 26.37
N ALA A 505 11.23 -12.20 26.69
CA ALA A 505 11.10 -13.49 26.02
C ALA A 505 10.81 -13.31 24.52
N LEU A 506 9.83 -12.47 24.18
CA LEU A 506 9.46 -12.18 22.79
C LEU A 506 10.62 -11.51 22.03
N GLN A 507 11.27 -10.52 22.65
CA GLN A 507 12.42 -9.83 22.04
C GLN A 507 13.59 -10.77 21.74
N ARG A 508 13.77 -11.85 22.50
CA ARG A 508 14.80 -12.86 22.23
C ARG A 508 14.38 -13.89 21.19
N ALA A 509 13.13 -14.35 21.22
CA ALA A 509 12.63 -15.38 20.32
C ALA A 509 12.41 -14.88 18.89
N ILE A 510 11.88 -13.67 18.69
CA ILE A 510 11.58 -13.17 17.34
C ILE A 510 12.83 -13.11 16.42
N PRO A 511 14.00 -12.63 16.89
CA PRO A 511 15.25 -12.72 16.14
C PRO A 511 15.70 -14.12 15.75
N THR A 512 15.40 -15.15 16.55
CA THR A 512 15.85 -16.52 16.24
C THR A 512 15.11 -17.08 15.03
N VAL A 513 13.86 -16.64 14.80
CA VAL A 513 13.06 -17.02 13.63
C VAL A 513 13.36 -16.14 12.41
N THR A 514 13.40 -14.82 12.61
CA THR A 514 13.49 -13.85 11.51
C THR A 514 14.93 -13.56 11.04
N GLY A 515 15.93 -13.92 11.85
CA GLY A 515 17.34 -13.60 11.60
C GLY A 515 17.69 -12.11 11.80
N GLN A 516 16.78 -11.29 12.31
CA GLN A 516 17.04 -9.86 12.54
C GLN A 516 18.02 -9.64 13.71
N LYS A 517 18.85 -8.60 13.63
CA LYS A 517 19.86 -8.31 14.68
C LYS A 517 19.36 -7.42 15.82
N SER A 518 18.38 -6.57 15.56
CA SER A 518 17.84 -5.64 16.55
C SER A 518 16.54 -6.17 17.12
N PHE A 519 16.31 -5.93 18.42
CA PHE A 519 15.07 -6.31 19.05
C PHE A 519 13.89 -5.43 18.59
N PRO A 520 12.68 -6.00 18.47
CA PRO A 520 11.47 -5.24 18.20
C PRO A 520 11.15 -4.31 19.37
N LYS A 521 10.52 -3.17 19.05
CA LYS A 521 10.00 -2.25 20.08
C LYS A 521 8.76 -2.85 20.73
N VAL A 522 8.58 -2.65 22.04
CA VAL A 522 7.39 -3.10 22.74
C VAL A 522 6.52 -1.88 23.01
N VAL A 523 5.37 -1.81 22.33
CA VAL A 523 4.44 -0.69 22.47
C VAL A 523 3.25 -1.10 23.32
N ILE A 524 2.86 -0.22 24.23
CA ILE A 524 1.75 -0.41 25.16
C ILE A 524 0.89 0.85 25.15
N SER A 525 -0.43 0.64 25.20
CA SER A 525 -1.40 1.68 25.50
C SER A 525 -1.99 1.39 26.87
N GLN A 526 -1.80 2.29 27.84
CA GLN A 526 -2.13 2.07 29.23
C GLN A 526 -3.66 1.92 29.41
N THR A 527 -4.09 0.82 30.02
CA THR A 527 -5.49 0.50 30.29
C THR A 527 -6.11 1.42 31.34
N PHE A 528 -7.44 1.44 31.42
CA PHE A 528 -8.19 2.37 32.29
C PHE A 528 -9.06 1.68 33.36
N GLY A 529 -9.01 0.35 33.47
CA GLY A 529 -9.99 -0.40 34.26
C GLY A 529 -11.26 -0.69 33.47
N THR A 530 -12.42 -0.31 34.02
CA THR A 530 -13.74 -0.54 33.42
C THR A 530 -14.54 0.75 33.30
N ARG A 531 -15.72 0.67 32.67
CA ARG A 531 -16.69 1.76 32.55
C ARG A 531 -17.13 2.31 33.90
N THR A 532 -17.25 1.47 34.92
CA THR A 532 -17.81 1.84 36.23
C THR A 532 -16.80 1.83 37.37
N ASP A 533 -15.66 1.15 37.20
CA ASP A 533 -14.58 1.10 38.20
C ASP A 533 -13.21 1.30 37.55
N GLY A 534 -12.56 2.39 37.93
CA GLY A 534 -11.24 2.80 37.48
C GLY A 534 -10.07 2.29 38.33
N ARG A 535 -10.32 1.47 39.37
CA ARG A 535 -9.26 0.92 40.24
C ARG A 535 -8.53 -0.25 39.58
N SER A 536 -7.65 0.05 38.63
CA SER A 536 -6.82 -0.94 37.94
C SER A 536 -5.37 -0.86 38.39
N ALA A 537 -4.89 -1.85 39.15
CA ALA A 537 -3.46 -1.95 39.48
C ALA A 537 -2.59 -2.25 38.25
N VAL A 538 -3.18 -2.92 37.25
CA VAL A 538 -2.55 -3.17 35.94
C VAL A 538 -2.27 -1.86 35.20
N ALA A 539 -3.21 -0.90 35.22
CA ALA A 539 -3.01 0.42 34.62
C ALA A 539 -1.80 1.15 35.22
N LEU A 540 -1.66 1.11 36.56
CA LEU A 540 -0.51 1.71 37.24
C LEU A 540 0.82 1.03 36.87
N ALA A 541 0.82 -0.28 36.67
CA ALA A 541 2.00 -1.00 36.20
C ALA A 541 2.36 -0.60 34.76
N GLU A 542 1.39 -0.63 33.85
CA GLU A 542 1.57 -0.30 32.43
C GLU A 542 2.13 1.11 32.21
N GLY A 543 1.67 2.08 33.00
CA GLY A 543 2.12 3.48 32.90
C GLY A 543 3.56 3.74 33.34
N MET A 544 4.22 2.74 33.94
CA MET A 544 5.56 2.87 34.51
C MET A 544 6.61 2.02 33.76
N LEU A 545 6.19 1.20 32.79
CA LEU A 545 7.05 0.20 32.16
C LEU A 545 8.26 0.80 31.42
N ASP A 546 8.07 1.93 30.72
CA ASP A 546 9.14 2.63 29.99
C ASP A 546 10.16 3.29 30.93
N LEU A 547 9.69 3.85 32.05
CA LEU A 547 10.52 4.51 33.06
C LEU A 547 11.29 3.51 33.93
N ASP A 548 10.63 2.47 34.42
CA ASP A 548 11.22 1.51 35.36
C ASP A 548 12.07 0.45 34.64
N ASN A 549 11.85 0.25 33.33
CA ASN A 549 12.53 -0.78 32.54
C ASN A 549 13.12 -0.24 31.22
N PRO A 550 14.01 0.77 31.27
CA PRO A 550 14.54 1.43 30.07
C PRO A 550 15.29 0.45 29.14
N ALA A 551 15.91 -0.59 29.70
CA ALA A 551 16.62 -1.62 28.94
C ALA A 551 15.68 -2.56 28.14
N ALA A 552 14.41 -2.70 28.55
CA ALA A 552 13.43 -3.49 27.82
C ALA A 552 12.85 -2.72 26.62
N GLY A 553 13.09 -1.40 26.54
CA GLY A 553 12.69 -0.58 25.40
C GLY A 553 11.18 -0.49 25.20
N PHE A 554 10.42 -0.46 26.29
CA PHE A 554 8.98 -0.18 26.28
C PHE A 554 8.71 1.24 25.77
N ILE A 555 7.59 1.39 25.09
CA ILE A 555 7.03 2.65 24.62
C ILE A 555 5.59 2.69 25.11
N VAL A 556 5.31 3.51 26.12
CA VAL A 556 3.93 3.78 26.55
C VAL A 556 3.36 4.89 25.67
N ALA A 557 2.57 4.49 24.67
CA ALA A 557 2.15 5.37 23.58
C ALA A 557 1.13 6.42 24.05
N THR A 558 0.13 6.00 24.82
CA THR A 558 -0.96 6.84 25.32
C THR A 558 -1.72 6.09 26.42
N PRO A 559 -2.38 6.78 27.38
CA PRO A 559 -3.47 6.17 28.13
C PRO A 559 -4.69 5.95 27.24
N THR A 560 -5.57 5.03 27.64
CA THR A 560 -6.81 4.74 26.92
C THR A 560 -8.07 5.33 27.57
N TYR A 561 -7.97 5.88 28.79
CA TYR A 561 -9.10 6.53 29.46
C TYR A 561 -9.71 7.74 28.71
N PRO A 562 -8.97 8.52 27.88
CA PRO A 562 -9.56 9.64 27.13
C PRO A 562 -10.48 9.21 25.98
N PHE A 563 -10.54 7.92 25.66
CA PHE A 563 -11.16 7.43 24.43
C PHE A 563 -12.48 6.72 24.72
N ALA A 564 -13.42 6.86 23.79
CA ALA A 564 -14.77 6.35 23.95
C ALA A 564 -14.84 4.81 23.91
N LEU A 565 -15.82 4.28 24.65
CA LEU A 565 -16.14 2.87 24.77
C LEU A 565 -17.23 2.47 23.77
N MET A 566 -17.17 1.21 23.36
CA MET A 566 -18.25 0.58 22.60
C MET A 566 -19.49 0.45 23.48
N ASP A 567 -20.64 0.88 22.95
CA ASP A 567 -21.92 0.80 23.64
C ASP A 567 -22.23 -0.62 24.15
N GLY A 568 -22.74 -0.72 25.38
CA GLY A 568 -23.02 -1.98 26.06
C GLY A 568 -21.79 -2.84 26.45
N MET A 569 -20.55 -2.38 26.21
CA MET A 569 -19.33 -3.10 26.59
C MET A 569 -18.62 -2.43 27.77
N PRO A 570 -18.13 -3.20 28.76
CA PRO A 570 -17.60 -2.65 30.01
C PRO A 570 -16.20 -2.05 29.88
N ALA A 571 -15.34 -2.54 28.98
CA ALA A 571 -13.93 -2.11 28.92
C ALA A 571 -13.36 -2.17 27.49
N THR A 572 -14.22 -2.11 26.49
CA THR A 572 -13.82 -2.22 25.08
C THR A 572 -13.94 -0.86 24.41
N LEU A 573 -12.84 -0.30 23.91
CA LEU A 573 -12.88 0.91 23.10
C LEU A 573 -13.75 0.72 21.86
N ASP A 574 -14.45 1.77 21.43
CA ASP A 574 -15.09 1.76 20.12
C ASP A 574 -14.04 1.67 18.99
N GLY A 575 -14.46 1.24 17.79
CA GLY A 575 -13.53 1.01 16.69
C GLY A 575 -12.82 2.28 16.19
N SER A 576 -13.43 3.45 16.32
CA SER A 576 -12.85 4.75 15.92
C SER A 576 -11.89 5.25 17.01
N ALA A 577 -12.27 5.16 18.28
CA ALA A 577 -11.40 5.42 19.42
C ALA A 577 -10.11 4.59 19.36
N GLN A 578 -10.25 3.28 19.16
CA GLN A 578 -9.11 2.38 19.07
C GLN A 578 -8.25 2.65 17.83
N MET A 579 -8.82 3.13 16.73
CA MET A 579 -8.07 3.55 15.55
C MET A 579 -7.14 4.75 15.85
N LEU A 580 -7.59 5.71 16.67
CA LEU A 580 -6.76 6.84 17.11
C LEU A 580 -5.62 6.39 18.03
N VAL A 581 -5.90 5.42 18.91
CA VAL A 581 -4.88 4.78 19.75
C VAL A 581 -3.84 4.05 18.88
N ASP A 582 -4.27 3.28 17.88
CA ASP A 582 -3.38 2.58 16.95
C ASP A 582 -2.48 3.58 16.17
N GLU A 583 -2.98 4.80 15.87
CA GLU A 583 -2.19 5.88 15.26
C GLU A 583 -1.17 6.51 16.23
N LEU A 584 -1.55 6.71 17.50
CA LEU A 584 -0.62 7.17 18.55
C LEU A 584 0.50 6.14 18.76
N GLU A 585 0.18 4.84 18.83
CA GLU A 585 1.17 3.75 18.86
C GLU A 585 2.10 3.83 17.63
N ALA A 586 1.55 4.07 16.43
CA ALA A 586 2.34 4.19 15.22
C ALA A 586 3.32 5.37 15.26
N ARG A 587 2.88 6.54 15.73
CA ARG A 587 3.69 7.76 15.86
C ARG A 587 4.75 7.63 16.94
N ALA A 588 4.40 7.13 18.12
CA ALA A 588 5.32 6.93 19.24
C ALA A 588 6.51 6.05 18.83
N VAL A 589 6.25 4.91 18.18
CA VAL A 589 7.31 4.04 17.68
C VAL A 589 8.14 4.73 16.59
N ALA A 590 7.51 5.50 15.70
CA ALA A 590 8.22 6.20 14.63
C ALA A 590 9.16 7.31 15.14
N GLU A 591 8.82 7.98 16.23
CA GLU A 591 9.67 8.95 16.92
C GLU A 591 10.90 8.26 17.53
N VAL A 592 10.68 7.17 18.29
CA VAL A 592 11.74 6.39 18.92
C VAL A 592 12.68 5.75 17.91
N GLN A 593 12.16 5.25 16.79
CA GLN A 593 12.98 4.72 15.69
C GLN A 593 13.84 5.78 15.01
N GLN A 594 13.50 7.07 15.12
CA GLN A 594 14.30 8.19 14.62
C GLN A 594 15.28 8.72 15.66
N GLY A 595 15.43 8.02 16.80
CA GLY A 595 16.34 8.42 17.88
C GLY A 595 15.81 9.56 18.75
N ARG A 596 14.52 9.91 18.65
CA ARG A 596 13.85 10.89 19.52
C ARG A 596 13.15 10.19 20.67
N GLU A 597 12.86 10.92 21.73
CA GLU A 597 12.11 10.38 22.87
C GLU A 597 10.59 10.44 22.63
N TRP A 598 9.86 9.52 23.25
CA TRP A 598 8.41 9.58 23.41
C TRP A 598 8.07 9.21 24.85
N ARG A 599 7.54 10.15 25.62
CA ARG A 599 7.10 9.94 27.00
C ARG A 599 5.83 10.72 27.26
N CYS A 600 4.79 10.02 27.73
CA CYS A 600 3.56 10.66 28.16
C CYS A 600 3.78 11.35 29.53
N PRO A 601 3.10 12.48 29.81
CA PRO A 601 3.17 13.10 31.12
C PRO A 601 2.81 12.09 32.21
N SER A 602 3.62 11.99 33.26
CA SER A 602 3.43 10.97 34.30
C SER A 602 3.61 11.57 35.67
N LEU A 603 2.62 11.42 36.55
CA LEU A 603 2.68 11.88 37.93
C LEU A 603 3.78 11.12 38.69
N ARG A 604 4.77 11.85 39.22
CA ARG A 604 5.96 11.27 39.88
C ARG A 604 5.97 11.47 41.37
N TYR A 605 5.55 12.65 41.79
CA TYR A 605 5.74 13.08 43.16
C TYR A 605 4.63 14.04 43.57
N ALA A 606 4.28 14.00 44.85
CA ALA A 606 3.30 14.92 45.42
C ALA A 606 3.73 15.32 46.83
N LEU A 607 3.97 16.62 47.01
CA LEU A 607 4.25 17.23 48.31
C LEU A 607 2.99 17.86 48.86
N ILE A 608 2.74 17.70 50.15
CA ILE A 608 1.67 18.43 50.85
C ILE A 608 2.27 19.38 51.90
N ARG A 609 1.79 20.62 51.91
CA ARG A 609 2.09 21.65 52.91
C ARG A 609 0.80 22.29 53.39
N GLY A 610 0.31 21.87 54.55
CA GLY A 610 -1.01 22.28 55.04
C GLY A 610 -2.13 21.73 54.15
N THR A 611 -2.80 22.62 53.42
CA THR A 611 -3.88 22.30 52.47
C THR A 611 -3.48 22.40 51.00
N GLU A 612 -2.22 22.78 50.73
CA GLU A 612 -1.69 22.92 49.37
C GLU A 612 -0.85 21.70 49.00
N ILE A 613 -1.08 21.18 47.79
CA ILE A 613 -0.40 20.03 47.25
C ILE A 613 0.32 20.44 45.96
N THR A 614 1.62 20.16 45.89
CA THR A 614 2.43 20.33 44.68
C THR A 614 2.62 18.96 44.03
N ALA A 615 1.97 18.75 42.88
CA ALA A 615 2.06 17.53 42.10
C ALA A 615 3.04 17.72 40.93
N GLU A 616 4.08 16.90 40.88
CA GLU A 616 5.14 16.98 39.86
C GLU A 616 4.97 15.86 38.83
N PHE A 617 5.00 16.23 37.55
CA PHE A 617 4.98 15.31 36.43
C PHE A 617 6.34 15.28 35.73
N THR A 618 6.71 14.11 35.22
CA THR A 618 7.67 14.05 34.10
C THR A 618 6.90 14.25 32.81
N ALA A 619 7.22 15.28 32.04
CA ALA A 619 6.64 15.54 30.73
C ALA A 619 7.75 16.03 29.77
N MET A 620 7.52 15.92 28.46
CA MET A 620 8.52 16.38 27.48
C MET A 620 8.42 17.88 27.17
N THR A 621 7.27 18.47 27.46
CA THR A 621 6.97 19.90 27.34
C THR A 621 6.05 20.32 28.48
N ASP A 622 5.74 21.62 28.57
CA ASP A 622 4.83 22.15 29.58
C ASP A 622 3.46 21.45 29.54
N LEU A 623 2.87 21.31 30.72
CA LEU A 623 1.55 20.73 30.90
C LEU A 623 0.47 21.72 30.48
N ILE A 624 -0.60 21.17 29.93
CA ILE A 624 -1.83 21.89 29.61
C ILE A 624 -2.98 21.18 30.32
N LEU A 625 -3.80 21.98 31.00
CA LEU A 625 -5.05 21.55 31.59
C LEU A 625 -6.19 21.96 30.66
N GLU A 626 -6.89 20.99 30.10
CA GLU A 626 -8.09 21.25 29.29
C GLU A 626 -9.32 21.44 30.18
N ASP A 627 -10.40 21.96 29.59
CA ASP A 627 -11.70 22.08 30.27
C ASP A 627 -12.28 20.69 30.61
N GLY A 628 -12.76 20.52 31.85
CA GLY A 628 -13.42 19.30 32.31
C GLY A 628 -13.03 18.89 33.73
N ASP A 629 -13.40 17.66 34.13
CA ASP A 629 -12.91 17.09 35.38
C ASP A 629 -11.39 16.85 35.25
N HIS A 630 -10.62 17.56 36.07
CA HIS A 630 -9.17 17.53 36.00
C HIS A 630 -8.55 16.15 36.27
N GLY A 631 -9.30 15.24 36.91
CA GLY A 631 -8.89 13.85 37.07
C GLY A 631 -8.03 13.55 38.30
N PHE A 632 -7.80 14.52 39.19
CA PHE A 632 -7.10 14.27 40.45
C PHE A 632 -8.06 13.78 41.52
N ARG A 633 -7.62 12.81 42.33
CA ARG A 633 -8.29 12.40 43.57
C ARG A 633 -7.23 12.20 44.66
N ILE A 634 -7.61 12.44 45.90
CA ILE A 634 -6.81 12.08 47.08
C ILE A 634 -7.51 10.90 47.74
N HIS A 635 -6.79 9.80 47.89
CA HIS A 635 -7.24 8.62 48.63
C HIS A 635 -6.61 8.66 50.02
N ASP A 636 -7.44 8.84 51.05
CA ASP A 636 -7.04 8.93 52.46
C ASP A 636 -7.85 7.90 53.28
N GLY A 637 -7.32 6.69 53.41
CA GLY A 637 -8.10 5.53 53.86
C GLY A 637 -9.25 5.23 52.90
N ASP A 638 -10.49 5.17 53.41
CA ASP A 638 -11.70 4.99 52.60
C ASP A 638 -12.24 6.30 52.01
N ALA A 639 -11.69 7.46 52.42
CA ALA A 639 -12.13 8.75 51.92
C ALA A 639 -11.50 9.07 50.56
N ILE A 640 -12.34 9.51 49.62
CA ILE A 640 -11.92 10.04 48.32
C ILE A 640 -12.24 11.52 48.29
N ILE A 641 -11.21 12.36 48.18
CA ILE A 641 -11.33 13.82 48.16
C ILE A 641 -10.98 14.32 46.76
N MET A 642 -11.80 15.22 46.21
CA MET A 642 -11.50 15.90 44.95
C MET A 642 -10.83 17.25 45.28
N PRO A 643 -9.52 17.41 45.01
CA PRO A 643 -8.86 18.68 45.21
C PRO A 643 -9.22 19.67 44.09
N GLU A 644 -9.10 20.97 44.34
CA GLU A 644 -9.19 22.01 43.32
C GLU A 644 -7.83 22.23 42.66
N VAL A 645 -7.80 22.47 41.35
CA VAL A 645 -6.58 22.88 40.63
C VAL A 645 -6.45 24.40 40.69
N LYS A 646 -5.39 24.90 41.30
CA LYS A 646 -5.09 26.34 41.35
C LYS A 646 -4.33 26.82 40.13
N GLU A 647 -3.28 26.09 39.78
CA GLU A 647 -2.32 26.53 38.76
C GLU A 647 -1.62 25.33 38.13
N VAL A 648 -1.31 25.45 36.85
CA VAL A 648 -0.38 24.57 36.13
C VAL A 648 0.78 25.42 35.65
N ASN A 649 2.00 25.10 36.10
CA ASN A 649 3.20 25.84 35.78
C ASN A 649 4.32 24.86 35.38
N GLY A 650 4.75 24.95 34.12
CA GLY A 650 5.71 24.01 33.54
C GLY A 650 5.22 22.57 33.66
N THR A 651 5.94 21.75 34.43
CA THR A 651 5.61 20.34 34.69
C THR A 651 5.00 20.08 36.07
N THR A 652 4.56 21.15 36.74
CA THR A 652 4.02 21.10 38.10
C THR A 652 2.58 21.58 38.11
N VAL A 653 1.75 20.91 38.92
CA VAL A 653 0.36 21.29 39.18
C VAL A 653 0.19 21.59 40.66
N THR A 654 -0.31 22.78 40.97
CA THR A 654 -0.65 23.18 42.32
C THR A 654 -2.13 22.91 42.57
N LEU A 655 -2.40 22.13 43.61
CA LEU A 655 -3.73 21.71 44.02
C LEU A 655 -4.04 22.22 45.43
N THR A 656 -5.32 22.40 45.75
CA THR A 656 -5.78 22.64 47.12
C THR A 656 -6.90 21.73 47.56
N CYS A 657 -6.93 21.42 48.86
CA CYS A 657 -8.01 20.66 49.46
C CYS A 657 -8.60 21.41 50.68
N ASP A 658 -9.92 21.33 50.85
CA ASP A 658 -10.64 22.04 51.92
C ASP A 658 -10.30 21.54 53.32
N LYS A 659 -9.73 20.33 53.41
CA LYS A 659 -9.36 19.67 54.66
C LYS A 659 -7.95 19.12 54.55
N ALA A 660 -7.15 19.28 55.61
CA ALA A 660 -5.86 18.60 55.73
C ALA A 660 -6.07 17.09 55.70
N CYS A 661 -5.22 16.36 55.00
CA CYS A 661 -5.21 14.90 55.00
C CYS A 661 -5.03 14.38 56.42
N GLN A 662 -5.82 13.38 56.82
CA GLN A 662 -5.90 12.91 58.20
C GLN A 662 -4.96 11.73 58.46
N THR A 663 -4.60 10.94 57.45
CA THR A 663 -3.69 9.79 57.62
C THR A 663 -2.31 10.01 57.00
N LYS A 664 -1.29 9.36 57.59
CA LYS A 664 0.10 9.34 57.08
C LYS A 664 0.29 8.51 55.81
N ASP A 665 -0.77 7.86 55.32
CA ASP A 665 -0.76 6.97 54.16
C ASP A 665 -1.70 7.44 53.04
N ALA A 666 -1.92 8.75 52.94
CA ALA A 666 -2.69 9.33 51.85
C ALA A 666 -1.93 9.28 50.51
N TYR A 667 -2.67 9.09 49.41
CA TYR A 667 -2.15 9.06 48.05
C TYR A 667 -2.84 10.09 47.18
N LEU A 668 -2.06 10.78 46.34
CA LEU A 668 -2.57 11.53 45.22
C LEU A 668 -2.65 10.61 44.01
N THR A 669 -3.80 10.57 43.35
CA THR A 669 -4.01 9.84 42.10
C THR A 669 -4.39 10.81 40.98
N TYR A 670 -4.03 10.44 39.76
CA TYR A 670 -4.45 11.11 38.55
C TYR A 670 -5.04 10.08 37.59
N ALA A 671 -6.23 10.36 37.03
CA ALA A 671 -6.98 9.48 36.13
C ALA A 671 -7.03 8.02 36.61
N TRP A 672 -7.19 7.83 37.93
CA TRP A 672 -7.20 6.52 38.56
C TRP A 672 -8.05 6.54 39.83
N GLY A 673 -8.76 5.44 40.08
CA GLY A 673 -9.50 5.22 41.33
C GLY A 673 -10.91 5.80 41.34
N MET A 674 -11.41 6.28 40.20
CA MET A 674 -12.75 6.83 40.07
C MET A 674 -13.80 5.73 39.88
N THR A 675 -15.03 6.00 40.32
CA THR A 675 -16.19 5.15 40.08
C THR A 675 -17.28 5.94 39.37
N ALA A 676 -17.99 5.30 38.46
CA ALA A 676 -19.11 5.89 37.72
C ALA A 676 -20.38 5.08 37.95
N THR A 677 -21.52 5.76 38.06
CA THR A 677 -22.84 5.15 38.26
C THR A 677 -23.70 5.18 37.00
N ASP A 678 -23.24 5.90 35.97
CA ASP A 678 -23.91 6.08 34.70
C ASP A 678 -23.27 5.23 33.60
N ASP A 679 -24.03 5.00 32.53
CA ASP A 679 -23.53 4.29 31.35
C ASP A 679 -22.78 5.27 30.42
N SER A 680 -21.80 5.99 30.99
CA SER A 680 -20.99 6.97 30.26
C SER A 680 -20.38 6.33 29.00
N PRO A 681 -20.28 7.09 27.90
CA PRO A 681 -19.55 6.62 26.72
C PRO A 681 -18.03 6.56 26.95
N TYR A 682 -17.53 6.98 28.12
CA TYR A 682 -16.12 6.94 28.49
C TYR A 682 -15.90 6.07 29.75
N PRO A 683 -14.65 5.61 29.99
CA PRO A 683 -14.28 4.94 31.24
C PRO A 683 -14.59 5.76 32.50
N ALA A 684 -14.65 5.08 33.66
CA ALA A 684 -14.83 5.75 34.95
C ALA A 684 -13.68 6.72 35.27
N ASN A 685 -12.46 6.36 34.86
CA ASN A 685 -11.30 7.23 35.00
C ASN A 685 -11.34 8.36 33.95
N ILE A 686 -11.16 9.59 34.42
CA ILE A 686 -11.16 10.81 33.61
C ILE A 686 -9.88 11.58 33.91
N GLY A 687 -9.36 12.31 32.92
CA GLY A 687 -8.22 13.19 33.08
C GLY A 687 -8.08 14.11 31.87
N VAL A 688 -7.68 15.35 32.12
CA VAL A 688 -7.59 16.39 31.09
C VAL A 688 -6.21 17.03 31.01
N ILE A 689 -5.24 16.49 31.75
CA ILE A 689 -3.83 16.88 31.63
C ILE A 689 -3.23 16.21 30.39
N ARG A 690 -2.59 17.02 29.58
CA ARG A 690 -1.71 16.64 28.48
C ARG A 690 -0.48 17.53 28.49
N ASP A 691 0.43 17.31 27.56
CA ASP A 691 1.45 18.30 27.24
C ASP A 691 1.16 19.03 25.91
N CYS A 692 2.09 19.89 25.49
CA CYS A 692 1.97 20.67 24.27
C CYS A 692 2.06 19.85 22.97
N TRP A 693 2.37 18.55 23.00
CA TRP A 693 2.41 17.76 21.78
C TRP A 693 1.01 17.55 21.21
N GLU A 694 0.85 17.90 19.95
CA GLU A 694 -0.35 17.62 19.17
C GLU A 694 -0.02 17.25 17.73
N ALA A 695 -0.90 16.47 17.10
CA ALA A 695 -0.82 16.16 15.68
C ALA A 695 -2.21 15.96 15.09
N GLN A 696 -2.44 16.48 13.89
CA GLN A 696 -3.65 16.15 13.14
C GLN A 696 -3.67 14.64 12.84
N SER A 697 -4.77 13.97 13.19
CA SER A 697 -4.96 12.55 12.88
C SER A 697 -5.05 12.33 11.38
N VAL A 698 -4.32 11.34 10.87
CA VAL A 698 -4.36 10.94 9.46
C VAL A 698 -5.44 9.89 9.20
N SER A 699 -5.87 9.19 10.26
CA SER A 699 -6.93 8.19 10.22
C SER A 699 -8.33 8.81 10.39
N ASP A 700 -8.42 9.93 11.11
CA ASP A 700 -9.62 10.77 11.22
C ASP A 700 -9.23 12.26 11.15
N PRO A 701 -9.31 12.90 9.98
CA PRO A 701 -8.95 14.31 9.80
C PRO A 701 -9.77 15.32 10.64
N LYS A 702 -10.80 14.89 11.37
CA LYS A 702 -11.54 15.76 12.31
C LYS A 702 -10.95 15.75 13.71
N SER A 703 -10.08 14.79 14.04
CA SER A 703 -9.52 14.62 15.38
C SER A 703 -8.09 15.15 15.46
N VAL A 704 -7.80 15.87 16.54
CA VAL A 704 -6.42 16.19 16.93
C VAL A 704 -5.98 15.15 17.95
N LEU A 705 -4.80 14.57 17.72
CA LEU A 705 -4.16 13.66 18.65
C LEU A 705 -3.35 14.47 19.63
N HIS A 706 -3.44 14.12 20.91
CA HIS A 706 -2.64 14.71 21.98
C HIS A 706 -1.88 13.64 22.73
N ARG A 707 -0.82 14.05 23.44
CA ARG A 707 -0.11 13.18 24.36
C ARG A 707 -0.63 13.41 25.78
N TYR A 708 -1.62 12.60 26.15
CA TYR A 708 -2.31 12.66 27.43
C TYR A 708 -1.45 12.12 28.58
N ALA A 709 -1.67 12.64 29.78
CA ALA A 709 -1.01 12.16 30.99
C ALA A 709 -1.47 10.74 31.36
N LEU A 710 -0.55 9.89 31.79
CA LEU A 710 -0.83 8.51 32.21
C LEU A 710 -1.52 8.48 33.58
N SER A 711 -2.39 7.48 33.77
CA SER A 711 -2.97 7.17 35.07
C SER A 711 -1.86 6.88 36.07
N GLY A 712 -1.91 7.54 37.23
CA GLY A 712 -0.83 7.52 38.21
C GLY A 712 -1.33 7.53 39.64
N ARG A 713 -0.50 7.03 40.55
CA ARG A 713 -0.73 7.04 42.00
C ARG A 713 0.61 7.24 42.70
N VAL A 714 0.71 8.29 43.50
CA VAL A 714 1.92 8.62 44.28
C VAL A 714 1.53 8.90 45.72
N LYS A 715 2.41 8.51 46.65
CA LYS A 715 2.19 8.79 48.07
C LYS A 715 2.34 10.28 48.32
N LEU A 716 1.45 10.87 49.11
CA LEU A 716 1.60 12.24 49.58
C LEU A 716 2.71 12.29 50.64
N VAL A 717 3.68 13.17 50.44
CA VAL A 717 4.80 13.36 51.36
C VAL A 717 4.69 14.73 52.00
N GLU A 718 4.69 14.78 53.34
CA GLU A 718 4.75 16.04 54.07
C GLU A 718 6.07 16.77 53.77
N ALA A 719 5.98 18.03 53.36
CA ALA A 719 7.16 18.87 53.24
C ALA A 719 7.78 19.05 54.64
N LYS A 720 9.06 18.68 54.79
CA LYS A 720 9.80 19.02 56.02
C LYS A 720 9.99 20.54 56.05
N ASP A 721 9.54 21.19 57.11
CA ASP A 721 9.91 22.58 57.35
C ASP A 721 11.44 22.64 57.44
N GLY A 722 12.04 23.40 56.52
CA GLY A 722 13.48 23.63 56.45
C GLY A 722 13.95 24.62 57.50
#